data_AF-A0A7C1WLH3-F1
#
_entry.id   AF-A0A7C1WLH3-F1
#
_cell.length_a   1.000
_cell.length_b   1.000
_cell.length_c   1.000
_cell.angle_alpha   90.00
_cell.angle_beta   90.00
_cell.angle_gamma   90.00
#
_symmetry.space_group_name_H-M   'P 1'
#
loop_
_entity.id
_entity.type
_entity.pdbx_description
1 polymer ?
#
loop_
_entity_poly.entity_id
_entity_poly.type
_entity_poly.pdbx_seq_one_letter_code
_entity_poly.pdbx_strand_id
1 'polypeptide(L)'
;MAGTQLISGLSSGLDWRSIVDQLRAVEHRRVDLVENQKSIYESKLEIFQSINTKLLSFKTQAETLAKSDAFNVFTSNLSANSTTYKASDFFSVSTTTSAAPGSHTITMNANSTVAQARKLSSKSFTSYTSALSLSGELVVNGRAVKVETSDDLADIRDKINNLNSGTNATGVTASILTVSSSNYRLVLTSDETGKDAFTIFDAGADTENLLSTGLGFTDGTTTVKNLISNGAQSETFSSSTQSVASMMGITTAQSGTVTIGSVSDPNRFTVAINLSSSLTDIAGSINTAASAAGSNVTASVVSSTTDGVTTYRLKIVNTTSFTDANNVLQTLGVLTGGQGNVAEIHLSDTANSKVAGGLIDAATTFGQIDTTGVPGNNVAADDTITITGTDHNGATVSGAFDPADLTAATVQELLTQIESLFGLNAGSAVIADGKIQVTDSTSGDSQLSISLTANNQGGGTLNLGTVTASTEGYTMQLQAGQDANVIINGTAVTSSSNVINNVIAGVTLNLLTVESGTTVNLTISRDNNAIKSSVQSLLDKYNDVMADINAQFAYDEETKTSGLLQGDGTLQSVKSDLVNIVVSAITGLPSTLNTLSLIGIVSDNDGKLSITDTEFTNALTNNFQSLRRIFVAEGSTTDGDVQYVGHTNKTVAGEYTVDITQAATQANVTGTAVLTAGIGAANVETLTITQGSKIAAITLNGAAGENATSIDDIVNAINSELSTSYAQSIMGNIKNTLSDGTTAITNTTAWDTVYSGGVSAGLATGTAYEITFDGHKSNGAAVSGSYTIPSAGGTVQGLLSAIEVAYNYEVSAAINTYGYLVITNKATGNSSLDISITEPVGKNLDFGSVVTSNIVGNVRNTKTAGAAAITETDTFNDIDGHTLVGGEVINFSGYKADGTAVEGSYTVNLADQLSVFMTAIETAYGGSVNAAIQDGRIVLTDGTSNSTLGLQIFEPSGSGVDFGTLSGGVTGRYSVNVTASKDAGDHLVLTHNDYGSSATFSISQSGADLGLGGVTAGVNVAGTINGEAATGSGQLLTGSAPATGMTTSVEGLTVKYTGTTTGTQGTVKITMGVAELFERKLFSITDIYEGYVGFKQESLQNSIDSFETQIEQMEARLDKKMEMMINQFVAMEQVIGRLQTVSSWLTSQMNGMFS
;
A
#
# COMPACT_ATOMS: atom_id res chain seq x y z
N MET A 1 45.13 22.86 47.54
CA MET A 1 46.20 23.62 48.21
C MET A 1 47.40 22.69 48.39
N ALA A 2 48.60 23.21 48.13
CA ALA A 2 49.85 22.45 48.08
C ALA A 2 50.14 21.67 49.37
N GLY A 3 50.49 20.40 49.22
CA GLY A 3 50.83 19.49 50.32
C GLY A 3 52.07 19.96 51.06
N THR A 4 51.87 20.45 52.29
CA THR A 4 52.93 20.51 53.30
C THR A 4 52.78 19.23 54.13
N GLN A 5 53.61 18.23 53.85
CA GLN A 5 53.75 17.04 54.69
C GLN A 5 54.36 17.47 56.04
N LEU A 6 53.52 17.97 56.96
CA LEU A 6 53.92 18.19 58.36
C LEU A 6 54.29 16.83 58.94
N ILE A 7 55.56 16.58 59.28
CA ILE A 7 56.01 15.30 59.85
C ILE A 7 55.55 15.24 61.32
N SER A 8 54.82 14.18 61.69
CA SER A 8 54.32 13.93 63.05
C SER A 8 55.50 13.68 64.01
N GLY A 9 55.41 14.17 65.25
CA GLY A 9 56.35 13.84 66.33
C GLY A 9 57.73 14.51 66.30
N LEU A 10 57.94 15.59 65.52
CA LEU A 10 59.25 16.27 65.44
C LEU A 10 59.73 16.89 66.77
N SER A 11 58.83 17.37 67.64
CA SER A 11 59.22 17.96 68.93
C SER A 11 58.95 17.03 70.12
N SER A 12 57.81 16.32 70.17
CA SER A 12 57.45 15.51 71.35
C SER A 12 57.90 14.04 71.30
N GLY A 13 58.26 13.52 70.13
CA GLY A 13 58.48 12.08 69.91
C GLY A 13 57.20 11.22 69.89
N LEU A 14 56.02 11.84 70.01
CA LEU A 14 54.73 11.15 69.96
C LEU A 14 54.15 11.18 68.54
N ASP A 15 53.86 10.01 67.98
CA ASP A 15 53.15 9.90 66.71
C ASP A 15 51.64 10.05 66.91
N TRP A 16 51.20 11.28 67.11
CA TRP A 16 49.80 11.59 67.39
C TRP A 16 48.88 11.28 66.18
N ARG A 17 49.40 11.23 64.95
CA ARG A 17 48.60 10.81 63.78
C ARG A 17 48.12 9.37 63.90
N SER A 18 49.03 8.45 64.24
CA SER A 18 48.67 7.05 64.49
C SER A 18 47.62 6.91 65.60
N ILE A 19 47.69 7.75 66.64
CA ILE A 19 46.70 7.77 67.74
C ILE A 19 45.33 8.30 67.24
N VAL A 20 45.31 9.38 66.46
CA VAL A 20 44.09 9.93 65.87
C VAL A 20 43.46 8.92 64.89
N ASP A 21 44.26 8.24 64.08
CA ASP A 21 43.79 7.21 63.14
C ASP A 21 43.21 5.99 63.88
N GLN A 22 43.87 5.53 64.95
CA GLN A 22 43.34 4.47 65.81
C GLN A 22 42.03 4.88 66.49
N LEU A 23 41.91 6.14 66.93
CA LEU A 23 40.68 6.64 67.53
C LEU A 23 39.56 6.80 66.50
N ARG A 24 39.88 7.25 65.28
CA ARG A 24 38.96 7.29 64.15
C ARG A 24 38.39 5.90 63.89
N ALA A 25 39.25 4.87 63.83
CA ALA A 25 38.82 3.48 63.63
C ALA A 25 37.89 2.96 64.76
N VAL A 26 38.11 3.37 66.01
CA VAL A 26 37.21 2.98 67.13
C VAL A 26 35.85 3.68 67.03
N GLU A 27 35.83 4.96 66.69
CA GLU A 27 34.61 5.76 66.57
C GLU A 27 33.82 5.41 65.29
N HIS A 28 34.50 4.96 64.23
CA HIS A 28 33.88 4.50 62.98
C HIS A 28 33.02 3.24 63.17
N ARG A 29 33.21 2.46 64.25
CA ARG A 29 32.38 1.27 64.55
C ARG A 29 30.87 1.54 64.54
N ARG A 30 30.46 2.77 64.86
CA ARG A 30 29.05 3.18 64.81
C ARG A 30 28.56 3.38 63.38
N VAL A 31 29.42 3.89 62.51
CA VAL A 31 29.18 3.96 61.06
C VAL A 31 29.12 2.55 60.50
N ASP A 32 30.10 1.70 60.82
CA ASP A 32 30.16 0.30 60.38
C ASP A 32 28.86 -0.47 60.73
N LEU A 33 28.26 -0.21 61.90
CA LEU A 33 27.00 -0.86 62.30
C LEU A 33 25.83 -0.47 61.39
N VAL A 34 25.70 0.82 61.07
CA VAL A 34 24.63 1.33 60.19
C VAL A 34 24.90 0.95 58.74
N GLU A 35 26.17 0.92 58.31
CA GLU A 35 26.59 0.44 57.00
C GLU A 35 26.26 -1.06 56.82
N ASN A 36 26.49 -1.88 57.85
CA ASN A 36 26.06 -3.27 57.86
C ASN A 36 24.51 -3.40 57.79
N GLN A 37 23.77 -2.53 58.47
CA GLN A 37 22.30 -2.51 58.36
C GLN A 37 21.83 -2.11 56.97
N LYS A 38 22.46 -1.09 56.36
CA LYS A 38 22.21 -0.67 54.99
C LYS A 38 22.43 -1.83 54.03
N SER A 39 23.58 -2.52 54.12
CA SER A 39 23.92 -3.67 53.27
C SER A 39 22.89 -4.82 53.36
N ILE A 40 22.33 -5.07 54.56
CA ILE A 40 21.24 -6.04 54.74
C ILE A 40 19.98 -5.58 53.98
N TYR A 41 19.62 -4.30 54.05
CA TYR A 41 18.44 -3.78 53.35
C TYR A 41 18.63 -3.73 51.84
N GLU A 42 19.84 -3.41 51.36
CA GLU A 42 20.21 -3.51 49.93
C GLU A 42 20.03 -4.95 49.44
N SER A 43 20.56 -5.94 50.16
CA SER A 43 20.39 -7.35 49.81
C SER A 43 18.92 -7.78 49.80
N LYS A 44 18.10 -7.27 50.72
CA LYS A 44 16.65 -7.52 50.74
C LYS A 44 15.96 -6.90 49.52
N LEU A 45 16.34 -5.68 49.15
CA LEU A 45 15.80 -4.99 47.99
C LEU A 45 16.15 -5.74 46.70
N GLU A 46 17.39 -6.19 46.54
CA GLU A 46 17.82 -7.01 45.39
C GLU A 46 16.99 -8.29 45.26
N ILE A 47 16.73 -8.99 46.37
CA ILE A 47 15.87 -10.18 46.38
C ILE A 47 14.45 -9.83 45.91
N PHE A 48 13.85 -8.75 46.44
CA PHE A 48 12.53 -8.32 46.00
C PHE A 48 12.50 -7.87 44.54
N GLN A 49 13.55 -7.23 44.02
CA GLN A 49 13.66 -6.85 42.61
C GLN A 49 13.77 -8.07 41.69
N SER A 50 14.55 -9.08 42.10
CA SER A 50 14.65 -10.36 41.40
C SER A 50 13.30 -11.08 41.34
N ILE A 51 12.63 -11.20 42.49
CA ILE A 51 11.31 -11.85 42.58
C ILE A 51 10.27 -11.07 41.76
N ASN A 52 10.27 -9.73 41.81
CA ASN A 52 9.36 -8.91 40.98
C ASN A 52 9.60 -9.15 39.48
N THR A 53 10.85 -9.24 39.05
CA THR A 53 11.20 -9.56 37.64
C THR A 53 10.66 -10.92 37.21
N LYS A 54 10.73 -11.93 38.09
CA LYS A 54 10.15 -13.26 37.85
C LYS A 54 8.63 -13.25 37.87
N LEU A 55 8.00 -12.51 38.79
CA LEU A 55 6.56 -12.31 38.84
C LEU A 55 6.03 -11.63 37.57
N LEU A 56 6.74 -10.62 37.04
CA LEU A 56 6.41 -9.98 35.76
C LEU A 56 6.57 -10.95 34.59
N SER A 57 7.62 -11.77 34.58
CA SER A 57 7.80 -12.82 33.55
C SER A 57 6.68 -13.86 33.60
N PHE A 58 6.26 -14.26 34.81
CA PHE A 58 5.13 -15.16 35.02
C PHE A 58 3.82 -14.51 34.57
N LYS A 59 3.61 -13.22 34.88
CA LYS A 59 2.44 -12.45 34.42
C LYS A 59 2.33 -12.45 32.90
N THR A 60 3.42 -12.18 32.19
CA THR A 60 3.44 -12.20 30.71
C THR A 60 3.07 -13.56 30.13
N GLN A 61 3.58 -14.64 30.73
CA GLN A 61 3.23 -16.01 30.30
C GLN A 61 1.78 -16.36 30.64
N ALA A 62 1.27 -15.91 31.78
CA ALA A 62 -0.13 -16.07 32.19
C ALA A 62 -1.06 -15.33 31.22
N GLU A 63 -0.74 -14.08 30.87
CA GLU A 63 -1.49 -13.29 29.88
C GLU A 63 -1.50 -13.95 28.50
N THR A 64 -0.36 -14.52 28.09
CA THR A 64 -0.26 -15.24 26.80
C THR A 64 -1.18 -16.46 26.78
N LEU A 65 -1.15 -17.28 27.84
CA LEU A 65 -1.98 -18.48 27.92
C LEU A 65 -3.46 -18.16 28.22
N ALA A 66 -3.77 -17.01 28.81
CA ALA A 66 -5.14 -16.56 29.05
C ALA A 66 -5.90 -16.23 27.74
N LYS A 67 -5.21 -16.12 26.60
CA LYS A 67 -5.81 -15.84 25.29
C LYS A 67 -6.25 -17.15 24.61
N SER A 68 -7.45 -17.13 24.03
CA SER A 68 -8.02 -18.29 23.29
C SER A 68 -7.11 -18.78 22.16
N ASP A 69 -6.39 -17.85 21.51
CA ASP A 69 -5.46 -18.15 20.41
C ASP A 69 -4.31 -19.07 20.83
N ALA A 70 -3.90 -19.06 22.10
CA ALA A 70 -2.87 -19.96 22.62
C ALA A 70 -3.27 -21.45 22.53
N PHE A 71 -4.57 -21.74 22.36
CA PHE A 71 -5.12 -23.09 22.23
C PHE A 71 -5.62 -23.39 20.80
N ASN A 72 -5.65 -22.39 19.91
CA ASN A 72 -5.99 -22.56 18.49
C ASN A 72 -4.72 -22.74 17.63
N VAL A 73 -3.85 -23.65 18.07
CA VAL A 73 -2.64 -24.01 17.33
C VAL A 73 -2.90 -25.32 16.60
N PHE A 74 -2.62 -25.32 15.30
CA PHE A 74 -2.88 -26.44 14.41
C PHE A 74 -1.59 -26.90 13.74
N THR A 75 -1.56 -28.17 13.39
CA THR A 75 -0.50 -28.82 12.63
C THR A 75 -1.10 -29.56 11.45
N SER A 76 -0.27 -29.82 10.45
CA SER A 76 -0.66 -30.54 9.24
C SER A 76 0.16 -31.82 9.10
N ASN A 77 -0.50 -32.88 8.62
CA ASN A 77 0.13 -34.13 8.25
C ASN A 77 -0.27 -34.49 6.82
N LEU A 78 0.72 -34.82 5.99
CA LEU A 78 0.52 -35.19 4.60
C LEU A 78 0.84 -36.68 4.40
N SER A 79 0.02 -37.36 3.60
CA SER A 79 0.29 -38.72 3.13
C SER A 79 -0.06 -38.83 1.65
N ALA A 80 0.73 -39.57 0.88
CA ALA A 80 0.49 -39.79 -0.55
C ALA A 80 0.12 -41.26 -0.78
N ASN A 81 -0.75 -41.52 -1.76
CA ASN A 81 -1.07 -42.87 -2.23
C ASN A 81 0.01 -43.45 -3.17
N SER A 82 1.28 -43.06 -2.99
CA SER A 82 2.39 -43.48 -3.83
C SER A 82 3.45 -44.18 -2.99
N THR A 83 4.02 -45.26 -3.52
CA THR A 83 5.19 -45.94 -2.93
C THR A 83 6.51 -45.34 -3.42
N THR A 84 6.47 -44.54 -4.48
CA THR A 84 7.66 -43.92 -5.11
C THR A 84 7.92 -42.52 -4.57
N TYR A 85 6.86 -41.74 -4.36
CA TYR A 85 6.94 -40.34 -3.97
C TYR A 85 6.32 -40.11 -2.61
N LYS A 86 6.94 -39.25 -1.81
CA LYS A 86 6.39 -38.77 -0.55
C LYS A 86 5.50 -37.57 -0.80
N ALA A 87 4.53 -37.34 0.07
CA ALA A 87 3.66 -36.17 -0.07
C ALA A 87 4.42 -34.83 0.01
N SER A 88 5.54 -34.80 0.74
CA SER A 88 6.45 -33.65 0.82
C SER A 88 7.17 -33.32 -0.49
N ASP A 89 7.19 -34.24 -1.45
CA ASP A 89 7.78 -34.00 -2.77
C ASP A 89 6.86 -33.12 -3.64
N PHE A 90 5.56 -33.10 -3.30
CA PHE A 90 4.52 -32.37 -4.02
C PHE A 90 4.07 -31.11 -3.30
N PHE A 91 3.97 -31.13 -1.97
CA PHE A 91 3.43 -30.02 -1.19
C PHE A 91 4.21 -29.75 0.09
N SER A 92 4.35 -28.47 0.45
CA SER A 92 4.53 -28.06 1.84
C SER A 92 3.29 -27.29 2.32
N VAL A 93 2.96 -27.41 3.60
CA VAL A 93 1.71 -26.87 4.17
C VAL A 93 2.01 -26.13 5.46
N SER A 94 1.40 -24.96 5.61
CA SER A 94 1.34 -24.23 6.88
C SER A 94 -0.11 -23.94 7.26
N THR A 95 -0.34 -23.77 8.57
CA THR A 95 -1.66 -23.53 9.15
C THR A 95 -1.62 -22.32 10.08
N THR A 96 -2.70 -21.55 10.11
CA THR A 96 -2.89 -20.40 11.00
C THR A 96 -3.91 -20.74 12.11
N THR A 97 -4.19 -19.77 12.99
CA THR A 97 -5.15 -19.92 14.09
C THR A 97 -6.61 -20.05 13.64
N SER A 98 -6.91 -19.75 12.37
CA SER A 98 -8.24 -19.92 11.78
C SER A 98 -8.46 -21.27 11.11
N ALA A 99 -7.44 -22.15 11.10
CA ALA A 99 -7.57 -23.49 10.55
C ALA A 99 -8.55 -24.34 11.37
N ALA A 100 -9.28 -25.24 10.71
CA ALA A 100 -10.16 -26.20 11.37
C ALA A 100 -9.59 -27.63 11.25
N PRO A 101 -9.67 -28.46 12.31
CA PRO A 101 -9.31 -29.88 12.21
C PRO A 101 -10.17 -30.59 11.16
N GLY A 102 -9.55 -31.41 10.34
CA GLY A 102 -10.23 -32.09 9.24
C GLY A 102 -9.27 -32.76 8.28
N SER A 103 -9.80 -33.56 7.36
CA SER A 103 -9.03 -34.17 6.28
C SER A 103 -9.49 -33.65 4.92
N HIS A 104 -8.54 -33.41 4.04
CA HIS A 104 -8.75 -32.91 2.69
C HIS A 104 -7.94 -33.75 1.70
N THR A 105 -8.59 -34.13 0.60
CA THR A 105 -7.94 -34.92 -0.46
C THR A 105 -7.54 -34.00 -1.60
N ILE A 106 -6.26 -34.01 -1.95
CA ILE A 106 -5.68 -33.29 -3.07
C ILE A 106 -5.34 -34.32 -4.15
N THR A 107 -5.98 -34.23 -5.31
CA THR A 107 -5.77 -35.16 -6.43
C THR A 107 -5.06 -34.46 -7.57
N MET A 108 -4.04 -35.12 -8.12
CA MET A 108 -3.31 -34.67 -9.30
C MET A 108 -3.70 -35.55 -10.50
N ASN A 109 -4.14 -34.92 -11.59
CA ASN A 109 -4.51 -35.61 -12.82
C ASN A 109 -3.66 -35.09 -14.00
N ALA A 110 -3.99 -35.52 -15.23
CA ALA A 110 -3.26 -35.12 -16.43
C ALA A 110 -3.31 -33.61 -16.73
N ASN A 111 -4.25 -32.87 -16.14
CA ASN A 111 -4.39 -31.42 -16.29
C ASN A 111 -3.79 -30.65 -15.10
N SER A 112 -3.26 -31.35 -14.08
CA SER A 112 -2.62 -30.70 -12.95
C SER A 112 -1.26 -30.16 -13.36
N THR A 113 -0.98 -28.93 -12.97
CA THR A 113 0.20 -28.16 -13.38
C THR A 113 0.77 -27.39 -12.21
N VAL A 114 2.07 -27.11 -12.25
CA VAL A 114 2.69 -26.10 -11.39
C VAL A 114 2.63 -24.75 -12.08
N ALA A 115 2.57 -23.67 -11.31
CA ALA A 115 2.67 -22.35 -11.87
C ALA A 115 4.09 -22.11 -12.40
N GLN A 116 4.20 -21.52 -13.59
CA GLN A 116 5.48 -21.20 -14.24
C GLN A 116 5.54 -19.72 -14.61
N ALA A 117 6.73 -19.13 -14.52
CA ALA A 117 6.98 -17.78 -14.97
C ALA A 117 7.05 -17.71 -16.50
N ARG A 118 6.60 -16.59 -17.06
CA ARG A 118 6.68 -16.32 -18.50
C ARG A 118 8.06 -15.78 -18.86
N LYS A 119 8.59 -16.19 -20.02
CA LYS A 119 9.87 -15.69 -20.56
C LYS A 119 9.80 -15.40 -22.06
N LEU A 120 10.23 -14.21 -22.46
CA LEU A 120 10.27 -13.74 -23.85
C LEU A 120 11.69 -13.36 -24.27
N SER A 121 12.00 -13.52 -25.56
CA SER A 121 13.24 -13.09 -26.20
C SER A 121 12.95 -12.14 -27.35
N SER A 122 13.79 -11.11 -27.50
CA SER A 122 13.84 -10.25 -28.68
C SER A 122 14.48 -10.97 -29.87
N LYS A 123 14.46 -10.32 -31.04
CA LYS A 123 15.32 -10.66 -32.18
C LYS A 123 16.81 -10.48 -31.85
N SER A 124 17.67 -10.96 -32.75
CA SER A 124 19.11 -10.80 -32.68
C SER A 124 19.57 -9.37 -32.99
N PHE A 125 20.54 -8.88 -32.23
CA PHE A 125 21.26 -7.64 -32.46
C PHE A 125 22.77 -7.88 -32.52
N THR A 126 23.47 -7.12 -33.35
CA THR A 126 24.93 -7.28 -33.55
C THR A 126 25.77 -6.71 -32.40
N SER A 127 25.18 -5.85 -31.57
CA SER A 127 25.79 -5.22 -30.41
C SER A 127 24.73 -4.95 -29.35
N TYR A 128 25.13 -4.93 -28.08
CA TYR A 128 24.28 -4.52 -26.96
C TYR A 128 24.65 -3.15 -26.38
N THR A 129 25.71 -2.50 -26.90
CA THR A 129 26.20 -1.18 -26.45
C THR A 129 26.22 -0.15 -27.57
N SER A 130 25.46 -0.39 -28.64
CA SER A 130 25.39 0.48 -29.81
C SER A 130 23.95 0.91 -30.02
N ALA A 131 23.75 2.20 -30.29
CA ALA A 131 22.43 2.79 -30.46
C ALA A 131 21.60 2.03 -31.50
N LEU A 132 20.37 1.66 -31.14
CA LEU A 132 19.47 0.88 -31.97
C LEU A 132 18.80 1.72 -33.06
N SER A 133 18.84 3.06 -32.95
CA SER A 133 18.11 3.99 -33.82
C SER A 133 16.60 3.76 -33.85
N LEU A 134 16.05 3.21 -32.76
CA LEU A 134 14.60 3.02 -32.57
C LEU A 134 14.02 4.15 -31.73
N SER A 135 12.75 4.49 -31.92
CA SER A 135 12.05 5.46 -31.07
C SER A 135 10.60 5.04 -30.83
N GLY A 136 10.08 5.37 -29.65
CA GLY A 136 8.67 5.21 -29.29
C GLY A 136 8.49 4.80 -27.84
N GLU A 137 7.32 4.30 -27.46
CA GLU A 137 7.12 3.72 -26.13
C GLU A 137 6.60 2.27 -26.23
N LEU A 138 6.98 1.45 -25.26
CA LEU A 138 6.38 0.14 -25.05
C LEU A 138 5.86 0.08 -23.62
N VAL A 139 4.82 -0.70 -23.36
CA VAL A 139 4.24 -0.84 -22.03
C VAL A 139 4.47 -2.24 -21.52
N VAL A 140 5.05 -2.36 -20.32
CA VAL A 140 5.24 -3.63 -19.60
C VAL A 140 4.41 -3.60 -18.32
N ASN A 141 3.46 -4.53 -18.17
CA ASN A 141 2.54 -4.60 -17.02
C ASN A 141 1.95 -3.22 -16.63
N GLY A 142 1.47 -2.47 -17.63
CA GLY A 142 0.85 -1.16 -17.43
C GLY A 142 1.82 -0.01 -17.15
N ARG A 143 3.14 -0.21 -17.28
CA ARG A 143 4.13 0.87 -17.18
C ARG A 143 4.83 1.12 -18.51
N ALA A 144 4.78 2.36 -18.99
CA ALA A 144 5.47 2.77 -20.20
C ALA A 144 7.00 2.81 -20.01
N VAL A 145 7.71 2.36 -21.04
CA VAL A 145 9.16 2.38 -21.22
C VAL A 145 9.40 3.18 -22.50
N LYS A 146 9.97 4.38 -22.34
CA LYS A 146 10.32 5.24 -23.47
C LYS A 146 11.66 4.83 -24.09
N VAL A 147 11.63 4.54 -25.39
CA VAL A 147 12.78 4.22 -26.22
C VAL A 147 13.14 5.43 -27.08
N GLU A 148 14.40 5.83 -27.05
CA GLU A 148 14.96 6.95 -27.80
C GLU A 148 15.98 6.46 -28.82
N THR A 149 16.19 7.21 -29.90
CA THR A 149 17.07 6.79 -31.01
C THR A 149 18.53 6.57 -30.59
N SER A 150 18.94 7.18 -29.48
CA SER A 150 20.25 7.00 -28.86
C SER A 150 20.39 5.73 -28.01
N ASP A 151 19.28 5.10 -27.60
CA ASP A 151 19.31 3.98 -26.67
C ASP A 151 19.95 2.74 -27.32
N ASP A 152 20.73 2.01 -26.52
CA ASP A 152 21.16 0.65 -26.83
C ASP A 152 20.36 -0.43 -26.06
N LEU A 153 20.68 -1.71 -26.23
CA LEU A 153 19.99 -2.79 -25.50
C LEU A 153 20.23 -2.74 -24.00
N ALA A 154 21.39 -2.26 -23.55
CA ALA A 154 21.70 -2.12 -22.13
C ALA A 154 20.85 -1.00 -21.51
N ASP A 155 20.67 0.11 -22.22
CA ASP A 155 19.78 1.19 -21.81
C ASP A 155 18.33 0.71 -21.69
N ILE A 156 17.81 -0.03 -22.69
CA ILE A 156 16.43 -0.57 -22.64
C ILE A 156 16.28 -1.55 -21.48
N ARG A 157 17.26 -2.46 -21.28
CA ARG A 157 17.28 -3.38 -20.13
C ARG A 157 17.20 -2.61 -18.81
N ASP A 158 18.03 -1.58 -18.66
CA ASP A 158 18.11 -0.80 -17.43
C ASP A 158 16.84 0.02 -17.20
N LYS A 159 16.24 0.60 -18.25
CA LYS A 159 14.94 1.26 -18.18
C LYS A 159 13.84 0.31 -17.69
N ILE A 160 13.76 -0.90 -18.23
CA ILE A 160 12.78 -1.91 -17.77
C ILE A 160 13.03 -2.31 -16.32
N ASN A 161 14.28 -2.64 -15.96
CA ASN A 161 14.64 -3.05 -14.60
C ASN A 161 14.44 -1.94 -13.56
N ASN A 162 14.67 -0.68 -13.93
CA ASN A 162 14.40 0.46 -13.05
C ASN A 162 12.91 0.60 -12.74
N LEU A 163 12.03 0.31 -13.71
CA LEU A 163 10.58 0.25 -13.49
C LEU A 163 10.15 -0.99 -12.67
N ASN A 164 11.03 -1.98 -12.50
CA ASN A 164 10.78 -3.14 -11.65
C ASN A 164 11.17 -2.91 -10.17
N SER A 165 11.16 -1.67 -9.71
CA SER A 165 11.50 -1.28 -8.33
C SER A 165 10.45 -0.35 -7.71
N GLY A 166 10.42 -0.26 -6.39
CA GLY A 166 9.49 0.60 -5.64
C GLY A 166 8.10 -0.03 -5.39
N THR A 167 7.12 0.79 -5.02
CA THR A 167 5.77 0.33 -4.63
C THR A 167 4.89 -0.11 -5.80
N ASN A 168 5.26 0.27 -7.03
CA ASN A 168 4.55 -0.06 -8.28
C ASN A 168 5.51 -0.77 -9.26
N ALA A 169 6.22 -1.80 -8.81
CA ALA A 169 7.14 -2.57 -9.66
C ALA A 169 6.38 -3.26 -10.82
N THR A 170 7.02 -3.37 -11.99
CA THR A 170 6.44 -4.08 -13.14
C THR A 170 6.30 -5.59 -12.93
N GLY A 171 7.07 -6.21 -12.04
CA GLY A 171 7.15 -7.66 -11.89
C GLY A 171 7.85 -8.35 -13.07
N VAL A 172 8.67 -7.61 -13.82
CA VAL A 172 9.38 -8.09 -15.02
C VAL A 172 10.83 -7.66 -14.97
N THR A 173 11.72 -8.65 -15.02
CA THR A 173 13.17 -8.47 -15.10
C THR A 173 13.66 -8.65 -16.54
N ALA A 174 14.42 -7.67 -17.03
CA ALA A 174 15.12 -7.69 -18.31
C ALA A 174 16.59 -8.11 -18.14
N SER A 175 17.09 -8.91 -19.08
CA SER A 175 18.49 -9.36 -19.14
C SER A 175 18.98 -9.44 -20.58
N ILE A 176 20.30 -9.38 -20.81
CA ILE A 176 20.89 -9.57 -22.13
C ILE A 176 21.50 -10.96 -22.20
N LEU A 177 21.08 -11.75 -23.20
CA LEU A 177 21.64 -13.04 -23.55
C LEU A 177 22.64 -12.86 -24.70
N THR A 178 23.87 -13.31 -24.51
CA THR A 178 24.90 -13.37 -25.55
C THR A 178 24.93 -14.76 -26.16
N VAL A 179 24.39 -14.91 -27.37
CA VAL A 179 24.37 -16.20 -28.10
C VAL A 179 25.69 -16.40 -28.86
N SER A 180 26.19 -15.35 -29.51
CA SER A 180 27.48 -15.31 -30.20
C SER A 180 28.05 -13.90 -30.21
N SER A 181 29.24 -13.69 -30.80
CA SER A 181 29.89 -12.37 -30.87
C SER A 181 29.09 -11.30 -31.63
N SER A 182 28.11 -11.69 -32.43
CA SER A 182 27.25 -10.81 -33.23
C SER A 182 25.75 -11.11 -33.05
N ASN A 183 25.39 -11.82 -31.98
CA ASN A 183 24.00 -12.18 -31.65
C ASN A 183 23.75 -11.96 -30.16
N TYR A 184 23.20 -10.79 -29.84
CA TYR A 184 22.75 -10.38 -28.51
C TYR A 184 21.24 -10.24 -28.52
N ARG A 185 20.58 -10.67 -27.44
CA ARG A 185 19.12 -10.63 -27.33
C ARG A 185 18.70 -10.10 -25.97
N LEU A 186 17.65 -9.28 -25.95
CA LEU A 186 16.98 -8.85 -24.74
C LEU A 186 15.97 -9.93 -24.33
N VAL A 187 16.08 -10.39 -23.09
CA VAL A 187 15.25 -11.44 -22.51
C VAL A 187 14.46 -10.87 -21.35
N LEU A 188 13.13 -10.94 -21.44
CA LEU A 188 12.20 -10.52 -20.40
C LEU A 188 11.70 -11.74 -19.63
N THR A 189 11.83 -11.72 -18.32
CA THR A 189 11.40 -12.79 -17.42
C THR A 189 10.45 -12.21 -16.39
N SER A 190 9.31 -12.86 -16.17
CA SER A 190 8.44 -12.48 -15.06
C SER A 190 9.05 -12.88 -13.73
N ASP A 191 8.92 -12.02 -12.72
CA ASP A 191 9.30 -12.37 -11.35
C ASP A 191 8.24 -13.24 -10.67
N GLU A 192 7.00 -13.15 -11.17
CA GLU A 192 5.86 -13.95 -10.74
C GLU A 192 5.57 -15.11 -11.69
N THR A 193 4.83 -16.10 -11.20
CA THR A 193 4.32 -17.20 -12.03
C THR A 193 2.88 -16.92 -12.49
N GLY A 194 2.38 -17.74 -13.41
CA GLY A 194 0.98 -17.69 -13.84
C GLY A 194 0.83 -17.53 -15.35
N LYS A 195 -0.34 -17.85 -15.86
CA LYS A 195 -0.69 -17.73 -17.29
C LYS A 195 -0.53 -16.29 -17.77
N ASP A 196 -0.91 -15.33 -16.94
CA ASP A 196 -0.88 -13.89 -17.21
C ASP A 196 0.28 -13.17 -16.50
N ALA A 197 1.38 -13.88 -16.21
CA ALA A 197 2.49 -13.38 -15.40
C ALA A 197 3.00 -11.98 -15.81
N PHE A 198 3.09 -11.71 -17.12
CA PHE A 198 3.20 -10.32 -17.60
C PHE A 198 2.66 -10.08 -19.00
N THR A 199 2.44 -8.80 -19.30
CA THR A 199 1.97 -8.26 -20.57
C THR A 199 3.00 -7.29 -21.15
N ILE A 200 3.09 -7.27 -22.48
CA ILE A 200 3.89 -6.29 -23.21
C ILE A 200 3.08 -5.78 -24.39
N PHE A 201 2.99 -4.45 -24.54
CA PHE A 201 2.24 -3.78 -25.59
C PHE A 201 3.07 -2.69 -26.24
N ASP A 202 2.77 -2.40 -27.50
CA ASP A 202 3.40 -1.33 -28.24
C ASP A 202 2.58 -0.05 -28.05
N ALA A 203 3.18 0.98 -27.45
CA ALA A 203 2.49 2.22 -27.08
C ALA A 203 3.14 3.41 -27.80
N GLY A 204 2.57 3.84 -28.91
CA GLY A 204 3.12 4.98 -29.65
C GLY A 204 2.32 5.32 -30.89
N ALA A 205 2.33 6.58 -31.28
CA ALA A 205 1.73 7.07 -32.53
C ALA A 205 2.75 7.07 -33.69
N ASP A 206 3.80 6.27 -33.58
CA ASP A 206 4.95 6.31 -34.46
C ASP A 206 4.73 5.49 -35.74
N THR A 207 5.52 5.79 -36.77
CA THR A 207 5.44 5.12 -38.08
C THR A 207 5.94 3.68 -38.05
N GLU A 208 6.64 3.25 -36.99
CA GLU A 208 7.21 1.91 -36.82
C GLU A 208 6.75 1.28 -35.50
N ASN A 209 6.44 -0.02 -35.53
CA ASN A 209 6.04 -0.78 -34.35
C ASN A 209 7.28 -1.34 -33.64
N LEU A 210 7.58 -0.79 -32.46
CA LEU A 210 8.71 -1.18 -31.63
C LEU A 210 8.71 -2.67 -31.29
N LEU A 211 7.57 -3.31 -31.06
CA LEU A 211 7.55 -4.71 -30.64
C LEU A 211 7.71 -5.69 -31.80
N SER A 212 7.17 -5.42 -32.99
CA SER A 212 7.22 -6.34 -34.12
C SER A 212 8.42 -6.08 -35.03
N THR A 213 8.56 -4.87 -35.58
CA THR A 213 9.65 -4.53 -36.52
C THR A 213 10.92 -4.09 -35.78
N GLY A 214 10.78 -3.41 -34.63
CA GLY A 214 11.89 -2.92 -33.82
C GLY A 214 12.64 -4.03 -33.07
N LEU A 215 12.11 -4.45 -31.92
CA LEU A 215 12.71 -5.40 -30.99
C LEU A 215 12.38 -6.86 -31.30
N GLY A 216 11.29 -7.15 -32.00
CA GLY A 216 10.91 -8.52 -32.34
C GLY A 216 10.39 -9.34 -31.15
N PHE A 217 9.59 -8.74 -30.28
CA PHE A 217 8.82 -9.45 -29.26
C PHE A 217 7.44 -9.91 -29.76
N THR A 218 7.01 -9.45 -30.95
CA THR A 218 5.76 -9.87 -31.60
C THR A 218 5.95 -10.14 -33.09
N ASP A 219 5.10 -10.97 -33.68
CA ASP A 219 5.15 -11.35 -35.11
C ASP A 219 4.28 -10.47 -36.03
N GLY A 220 3.67 -9.41 -35.47
CA GLY A 220 2.77 -8.50 -36.19
C GLY A 220 1.34 -9.01 -36.36
N THR A 221 1.04 -10.26 -36.00
CA THR A 221 -0.34 -10.75 -35.90
C THR A 221 -0.96 -10.39 -34.55
N THR A 222 -2.29 -10.45 -34.44
CA THR A 222 -2.99 -10.17 -33.19
C THR A 222 -4.07 -11.22 -32.89
N THR A 223 -4.30 -11.47 -31.61
CA THR A 223 -5.42 -12.29 -31.12
C THR A 223 -6.13 -11.60 -29.97
N VAL A 224 -7.39 -11.97 -29.72
CA VAL A 224 -8.14 -11.47 -28.56
C VAL A 224 -7.52 -12.05 -27.29
N LYS A 225 -7.08 -11.18 -26.38
CA LYS A 225 -6.39 -11.60 -25.16
C LYS A 225 -7.38 -12.10 -24.11
N ASN A 226 -8.23 -11.19 -23.59
CA ASN A 226 -9.20 -11.52 -22.55
C ASN A 226 -10.55 -11.84 -23.19
N LEU A 227 -10.62 -13.01 -23.85
CA LEU A 227 -11.84 -13.49 -24.50
C LEU A 227 -12.90 -13.86 -23.44
N ILE A 228 -14.13 -13.37 -23.63
CA ILE A 228 -15.30 -13.81 -22.87
C ILE A 228 -16.28 -14.52 -23.83
N SER A 229 -17.26 -15.25 -23.30
CA SER A 229 -18.15 -16.14 -24.07
C SER A 229 -18.80 -15.51 -25.31
N ASN A 230 -19.00 -14.19 -25.31
CA ASN A 230 -19.56 -13.43 -26.43
C ASN A 230 -18.94 -12.03 -26.51
N GLY A 231 -17.62 -11.90 -26.38
CA GLY A 231 -16.99 -10.58 -26.28
C GLY A 231 -15.49 -10.60 -25.96
N ALA A 232 -14.94 -9.42 -25.66
CA ALA A 232 -13.59 -9.24 -25.17
C ALA A 232 -13.52 -8.20 -24.04
N GLN A 233 -12.46 -8.28 -23.23
CA GLN A 233 -12.16 -7.30 -22.18
C GLN A 233 -10.74 -6.71 -22.33
N SER A 234 -10.57 -5.46 -21.90
CA SER A 234 -9.25 -4.81 -21.76
C SER A 234 -8.46 -5.39 -20.58
N GLU A 235 -7.22 -4.91 -20.37
CA GLU A 235 -6.52 -5.03 -19.08
C GLU A 235 -7.29 -4.37 -17.93
N THR A 236 -6.88 -4.66 -16.70
CA THR A 236 -7.29 -3.92 -15.50
C THR A 236 -6.64 -2.56 -15.40
N PHE A 237 -7.43 -1.57 -15.03
CA PHE A 237 -7.00 -0.21 -14.75
C PHE A 237 -7.44 0.20 -13.34
N SER A 238 -6.73 1.14 -12.73
CA SER A 238 -7.02 1.62 -11.36
C SER A 238 -8.22 2.58 -11.28
N SER A 239 -8.68 3.11 -12.41
CA SER A 239 -9.81 4.03 -12.50
C SER A 239 -10.58 3.84 -13.80
N SER A 240 -11.89 4.11 -13.77
CA SER A 240 -12.74 4.19 -14.95
C SER A 240 -12.78 5.59 -15.58
N THR A 241 -12.43 6.63 -14.82
CA THR A 241 -12.62 8.05 -15.16
C THR A 241 -11.32 8.80 -15.42
N GLN A 242 -10.17 8.28 -15.00
CA GLN A 242 -8.87 8.82 -15.40
C GLN A 242 -8.53 8.39 -16.83
N SER A 243 -7.72 9.20 -17.52
CA SER A 243 -7.26 8.86 -18.87
C SER A 243 -6.41 7.60 -18.86
N VAL A 244 -6.61 6.73 -19.86
CA VAL A 244 -5.86 5.48 -19.98
C VAL A 244 -4.36 5.74 -20.08
N ALA A 245 -3.96 6.75 -20.84
CA ALA A 245 -2.55 7.14 -21.02
C ALA A 245 -1.89 7.53 -19.69
N SER A 246 -2.58 8.30 -18.84
CA SER A 246 -2.05 8.69 -17.53
C SER A 246 -1.89 7.50 -16.61
N MET A 247 -2.89 6.60 -16.57
CA MET A 247 -2.82 5.37 -15.77
C MET A 247 -1.68 4.45 -16.22
N MET A 248 -1.30 4.49 -17.50
CA MET A 248 -0.21 3.69 -18.07
C MET A 248 1.15 4.40 -18.10
N GLY A 249 1.20 5.68 -17.68
CA GLY A 249 2.39 6.52 -17.75
C GLY A 249 2.88 6.81 -19.17
N ILE A 250 2.01 6.69 -20.18
CA ILE A 250 2.32 6.94 -21.59
C ILE A 250 2.43 8.46 -21.77
N THR A 251 3.55 8.94 -22.32
CA THR A 251 3.82 10.38 -22.43
C THR A 251 3.21 10.99 -23.69
N THR A 252 3.04 10.19 -24.74
CA THR A 252 2.36 10.59 -25.98
C THR A 252 1.17 9.67 -26.22
N ALA A 253 0.00 10.11 -25.77
CA ALA A 253 -1.21 9.29 -25.83
C ALA A 253 -1.54 8.86 -27.27
N GLN A 254 -1.65 7.54 -27.46
CA GLN A 254 -1.98 6.94 -28.75
C GLN A 254 -3.44 7.25 -29.13
N SER A 255 -3.67 7.52 -30.41
CA SER A 255 -5.02 7.60 -30.96
C SER A 255 -5.09 6.87 -32.30
N GLY A 256 -6.25 6.29 -32.61
CA GLY A 256 -6.40 5.49 -33.79
C GLY A 256 -7.82 5.08 -34.10
N THR A 257 -8.06 4.75 -35.36
CA THR A 257 -9.35 4.21 -35.80
C THR A 257 -9.30 2.70 -35.76
N VAL A 258 -10.23 2.10 -35.04
CA VAL A 258 -10.37 0.65 -34.91
C VAL A 258 -11.64 0.21 -35.62
N THR A 259 -11.62 -0.97 -36.24
CA THR A 259 -12.81 -1.58 -36.84
C THR A 259 -13.32 -2.68 -35.92
N ILE A 260 -14.62 -2.65 -35.63
CA ILE A 260 -15.29 -3.59 -34.73
C ILE A 260 -16.37 -4.34 -35.52
N GLY A 261 -16.34 -5.67 -35.43
CA GLY A 261 -17.23 -6.57 -36.16
C GLY A 261 -16.49 -7.37 -37.24
N SER A 262 -17.07 -8.51 -37.63
CA SER A 262 -16.47 -9.39 -38.64
C SER A 262 -16.56 -8.79 -40.05
N VAL A 263 -15.66 -9.21 -40.94
CA VAL A 263 -15.69 -8.81 -42.36
C VAL A 263 -16.94 -9.29 -43.11
N SER A 264 -17.69 -10.22 -42.54
CA SER A 264 -18.99 -10.67 -43.06
C SER A 264 -20.19 -9.94 -42.45
N ASP A 265 -19.99 -9.13 -41.41
CA ASP A 265 -21.05 -8.38 -40.74
C ASP A 265 -21.38 -7.10 -41.54
N PRO A 266 -22.62 -6.93 -42.02
CA PRO A 266 -23.05 -5.71 -42.71
C PRO A 266 -23.08 -4.48 -41.79
N ASN A 267 -23.16 -4.68 -40.47
CA ASN A 267 -23.22 -3.62 -39.46
C ASN A 267 -21.86 -3.44 -38.75
N ARG A 268 -20.75 -3.90 -39.35
CA ARG A 268 -19.41 -3.56 -38.86
C ARG A 268 -19.22 -2.04 -38.89
N PHE A 269 -18.46 -1.52 -37.95
CA PHE A 269 -18.25 -0.08 -37.85
C PHE A 269 -16.83 0.27 -37.46
N THR A 270 -16.45 1.52 -37.72
CA THR A 270 -15.18 2.10 -37.30
C THR A 270 -15.42 3.09 -36.17
N VAL A 271 -14.53 3.12 -35.19
CA VAL A 271 -14.56 4.07 -34.08
C VAL A 271 -13.16 4.61 -33.83
N ALA A 272 -13.06 5.93 -33.64
CA ALA A 272 -11.82 6.55 -33.20
C ALA A 272 -11.68 6.38 -31.69
N ILE A 273 -10.57 5.80 -31.24
CA ILE A 273 -10.23 5.63 -29.84
C ILE A 273 -8.99 6.45 -29.55
N ASN A 274 -9.03 7.22 -28.47
CA ASN A 274 -7.92 8.03 -27.98
C ASN A 274 -7.62 7.63 -26.53
N LEU A 275 -6.38 7.25 -26.22
CA LEU A 275 -6.00 6.84 -24.87
C LEU A 275 -5.85 8.02 -23.90
N SER A 276 -5.91 9.27 -24.38
CA SER A 276 -6.13 10.44 -23.52
C SER A 276 -7.53 10.48 -22.91
N SER A 277 -8.46 9.65 -23.40
CA SER A 277 -9.81 9.52 -22.85
C SER A 277 -9.88 8.48 -21.73
N SER A 278 -10.91 8.57 -20.89
CA SER A 278 -11.16 7.57 -19.85
C SER A 278 -11.77 6.28 -20.41
N LEU A 279 -11.78 5.20 -19.63
CA LEU A 279 -12.46 3.96 -20.05
C LEU A 279 -13.95 4.18 -20.31
N THR A 280 -14.59 5.05 -19.50
CA THR A 280 -15.99 5.41 -19.65
C THR A 280 -16.25 6.12 -20.98
N ASP A 281 -15.39 7.08 -21.35
CA ASP A 281 -15.51 7.81 -22.61
C ASP A 281 -15.26 6.91 -23.83
N ILE A 282 -14.30 6.00 -23.72
CA ILE A 282 -14.02 5.01 -24.77
C ILE A 282 -15.22 4.08 -24.95
N ALA A 283 -15.84 3.60 -23.87
CA ALA A 283 -17.07 2.81 -23.93
C ALA A 283 -18.21 3.59 -24.59
N GLY A 284 -18.41 4.85 -24.21
CA GLY A 284 -19.40 5.76 -24.82
C GLY A 284 -19.17 5.97 -26.32
N SER A 285 -17.92 6.14 -26.73
CA SER A 285 -17.52 6.31 -28.14
C SER A 285 -17.84 5.06 -28.97
N ILE A 286 -17.57 3.87 -28.43
CA ILE A 286 -17.90 2.59 -29.07
C ILE A 286 -19.43 2.43 -29.20
N ASN A 287 -20.19 2.71 -28.14
CA ASN A 287 -21.65 2.60 -28.15
C ASN A 287 -22.31 3.57 -29.14
N THR A 288 -21.77 4.79 -29.24
CA THR A 288 -22.24 5.81 -30.18
C THR A 288 -22.02 5.35 -31.62
N ALA A 289 -20.82 4.84 -31.93
CA ALA A 289 -20.49 4.33 -33.25
C ALA A 289 -21.29 3.07 -33.62
N ALA A 290 -21.49 2.15 -32.66
CA ALA A 290 -22.32 0.96 -32.84
C ALA A 290 -23.78 1.33 -33.17
N SER A 291 -24.34 2.28 -32.42
CA SER A 291 -25.72 2.77 -32.62
C SER A 291 -25.89 3.42 -33.99
N ALA A 292 -24.93 4.24 -34.43
CA ALA A 292 -24.94 4.87 -35.75
C ALA A 292 -24.88 3.85 -36.91
N ALA A 293 -24.22 2.71 -36.70
CA ALA A 293 -24.12 1.63 -37.68
C ALA A 293 -25.26 0.60 -37.60
N GLY A 294 -26.19 0.72 -36.65
CA GLY A 294 -27.22 -0.28 -36.39
C GLY A 294 -26.67 -1.62 -35.88
N SER A 295 -25.48 -1.60 -35.27
CA SER A 295 -24.85 -2.77 -34.65
C SER A 295 -25.44 -3.07 -33.28
N ASN A 296 -25.46 -4.34 -32.87
CA ASN A 296 -25.84 -4.77 -31.53
C ASN A 296 -24.65 -4.87 -30.56
N VAL A 297 -23.46 -4.47 -30.99
CA VAL A 297 -22.27 -4.40 -30.13
C VAL A 297 -22.50 -3.38 -29.03
N THR A 298 -22.18 -3.75 -27.79
CA THR A 298 -22.21 -2.84 -26.65
C THR A 298 -20.89 -2.87 -25.88
N ALA A 299 -20.50 -1.70 -25.39
CA ALA A 299 -19.33 -1.49 -24.55
C ALA A 299 -19.74 -0.94 -23.19
N SER A 300 -19.09 -1.40 -22.13
CA SER A 300 -19.35 -0.97 -20.74
C SER A 300 -18.07 -1.04 -19.93
N VAL A 301 -17.99 -0.29 -18.83
CA VAL A 301 -16.90 -0.45 -17.85
C VAL A 301 -17.39 -1.34 -16.73
N VAL A 302 -16.63 -2.39 -16.41
CA VAL A 302 -16.91 -3.30 -15.29
C VAL A 302 -15.83 -3.14 -14.23
N SER A 303 -16.23 -3.11 -12.96
CA SER A 303 -15.29 -3.10 -11.83
C SER A 303 -15.19 -4.46 -11.17
N SER A 304 -14.05 -4.72 -10.52
CA SER A 304 -13.82 -5.87 -9.65
C SER A 304 -13.02 -5.42 -8.44
N THR A 305 -13.48 -5.79 -7.24
CA THR A 305 -12.76 -5.51 -5.99
C THR A 305 -12.23 -6.83 -5.42
N THR A 306 -10.90 -6.94 -5.37
CA THR A 306 -10.20 -8.09 -4.76
C THR A 306 -9.24 -7.54 -3.71
N ASP A 307 -9.27 -8.09 -2.51
CA ASP A 307 -8.42 -7.66 -1.38
C ASP A 307 -8.46 -6.14 -1.08
N GLY A 308 -9.64 -5.53 -1.28
CA GLY A 308 -9.86 -4.10 -1.05
C GLY A 308 -9.35 -3.18 -2.16
N VAL A 309 -8.78 -3.73 -3.24
CA VAL A 309 -8.36 -2.97 -4.42
C VAL A 309 -9.41 -3.10 -5.51
N THR A 310 -10.03 -1.98 -5.90
CA THR A 310 -10.96 -1.93 -7.02
C THR A 310 -10.22 -1.65 -8.32
N THR A 311 -10.45 -2.49 -9.32
CA THR A 311 -9.92 -2.33 -10.68
C THR A 311 -11.06 -2.29 -11.69
N TYR A 312 -10.81 -1.72 -12.87
CA TYR A 312 -11.79 -1.49 -13.92
C TYR A 312 -11.32 -2.10 -15.24
N ARG A 313 -12.25 -2.65 -16.03
CA ARG A 313 -12.00 -3.14 -17.39
C ARG A 313 -13.06 -2.60 -18.35
N LEU A 314 -12.64 -2.22 -19.55
CA LEU A 314 -13.54 -2.04 -20.69
C LEU A 314 -14.00 -3.44 -21.15
N LYS A 315 -15.32 -3.64 -21.23
CA LYS A 315 -15.95 -4.87 -21.69
C LYS A 315 -16.73 -4.58 -22.97
N ILE A 316 -16.40 -5.27 -24.05
CA ILE A 316 -17.08 -5.18 -25.35
C ILE A 316 -17.76 -6.54 -25.61
N VAL A 317 -19.06 -6.55 -25.88
CA VAL A 317 -19.84 -7.78 -26.11
C VAL A 317 -20.52 -7.79 -27.50
N ASN A 318 -20.97 -8.98 -27.90
CA ASN A 318 -21.57 -9.31 -29.19
C ASN A 318 -20.60 -9.28 -30.39
N THR A 319 -19.29 -9.27 -30.13
CA THR A 319 -18.26 -9.43 -31.18
C THR A 319 -16.96 -9.95 -30.57
N THR A 320 -16.23 -10.74 -31.36
CA THR A 320 -14.86 -11.19 -31.05
C THR A 320 -13.90 -10.83 -32.18
N SER A 321 -14.33 -9.98 -33.12
CA SER A 321 -13.57 -9.58 -34.29
C SER A 321 -13.23 -8.10 -34.21
N PHE A 322 -11.93 -7.82 -34.18
CA PHE A 322 -11.37 -6.49 -34.06
C PHE A 322 -10.26 -6.31 -35.09
N THR A 323 -10.14 -5.13 -35.65
CA THR A 323 -9.00 -4.72 -36.47
C THR A 323 -8.48 -3.40 -35.94
N ASP A 324 -7.19 -3.37 -35.65
CA ASP A 324 -6.55 -2.30 -34.88
C ASP A 324 -5.31 -1.80 -35.63
N ALA A 325 -5.50 -0.84 -36.52
CA ALA A 325 -4.43 -0.37 -37.40
C ALA A 325 -3.34 0.42 -36.67
N ASN A 326 -3.68 1.02 -35.52
CA ASN A 326 -2.79 1.88 -34.73
C ASN A 326 -2.56 1.31 -33.32
N ASN A 327 -2.68 -0.01 -33.13
CA ASN A 327 -2.39 -0.74 -31.88
C ASN A 327 -3.12 -0.23 -30.62
N VAL A 328 -4.22 0.52 -30.74
CA VAL A 328 -4.93 1.11 -29.60
C VAL A 328 -5.65 0.06 -28.75
N LEU A 329 -6.25 -0.96 -29.40
CA LEU A 329 -6.87 -2.10 -28.71
C LEU A 329 -5.82 -3.06 -28.15
N GLN A 330 -4.64 -3.15 -28.76
CA GLN A 330 -3.50 -3.85 -28.17
C GLN A 330 -3.01 -3.14 -26.90
N THR A 331 -2.81 -1.82 -26.94
CA THR A 331 -2.41 -1.03 -25.77
C THR A 331 -3.44 -1.11 -24.63
N LEU A 332 -4.74 -1.12 -24.95
CA LEU A 332 -5.79 -1.39 -23.98
C LEU A 332 -5.78 -2.83 -23.43
N GLY A 333 -5.06 -3.76 -24.06
CA GLY A 333 -5.05 -5.18 -23.70
C GLY A 333 -6.31 -5.95 -24.10
N VAL A 334 -7.11 -5.40 -25.02
CA VAL A 334 -8.19 -6.16 -25.68
C VAL A 334 -7.58 -7.18 -26.65
N LEU A 335 -6.52 -6.78 -27.35
CA LEU A 335 -5.73 -7.61 -28.23
C LEU A 335 -4.32 -7.85 -27.66
N THR A 336 -3.68 -8.92 -28.09
CA THR A 336 -2.26 -9.19 -27.82
C THR A 336 -1.56 -9.59 -29.11
N GLY A 337 -0.29 -9.19 -29.25
CA GLY A 337 0.53 -9.55 -30.40
C GLY A 337 0.88 -11.03 -30.41
N GLY A 338 0.89 -11.65 -31.58
CA GLY A 338 1.34 -13.02 -31.78
C GLY A 338 2.83 -13.18 -31.44
N GLN A 339 3.21 -14.35 -30.96
CA GLN A 339 4.58 -14.67 -30.51
C GLN A 339 5.06 -15.97 -31.15
N GLY A 340 4.88 -16.09 -32.47
CA GLY A 340 5.36 -17.22 -33.25
C GLY A 340 6.90 -17.30 -33.31
N ASN A 341 7.39 -18.48 -33.70
CA ASN A 341 8.81 -18.65 -34.02
C ASN A 341 9.14 -17.90 -35.32
N VAL A 342 10.33 -17.28 -35.36
CA VAL A 342 10.84 -16.60 -36.56
C VAL A 342 11.81 -17.52 -37.27
N ALA A 343 11.57 -17.74 -38.56
CA ALA A 343 12.43 -18.53 -39.43
C ALA A 343 13.76 -17.80 -39.72
N GLU A 344 14.85 -18.56 -39.81
CA GLU A 344 16.13 -18.02 -40.25
C GLU A 344 16.15 -17.87 -41.77
N ILE A 345 16.68 -16.77 -42.27
CA ILE A 345 16.79 -16.49 -43.71
C ILE A 345 18.23 -16.16 -44.03
N HIS A 346 18.80 -16.91 -44.97
CA HIS A 346 20.10 -16.65 -45.60
C HIS A 346 19.89 -16.14 -47.00
N LEU A 347 20.58 -15.07 -47.36
CA LEU A 347 20.45 -14.42 -48.67
C LEU A 347 21.82 -14.20 -49.30
N SER A 348 21.93 -14.46 -50.60
CA SER A 348 23.15 -14.12 -51.35
C SER A 348 23.31 -12.61 -51.54
N ASP A 349 24.54 -12.11 -51.46
CA ASP A 349 24.84 -10.70 -51.72
C ASP A 349 24.75 -10.32 -53.21
N THR A 350 24.86 -11.31 -54.10
CA THR A 350 24.91 -11.13 -55.56
C THR A 350 23.55 -11.44 -56.20
N ALA A 351 22.98 -10.47 -56.90
CA ALA A 351 21.78 -10.63 -57.72
C ALA A 351 22.17 -10.93 -59.17
N ASN A 352 21.78 -12.10 -59.67
CA ASN A 352 22.14 -12.56 -61.00
C ASN A 352 21.07 -12.19 -62.03
N SER A 353 21.51 -11.91 -63.26
CA SER A 353 20.65 -11.51 -64.37
C SER A 353 20.64 -12.55 -65.49
N LYS A 354 19.67 -12.44 -66.39
CA LYS A 354 19.57 -13.24 -67.61
C LYS A 354 20.32 -12.55 -68.75
N VAL A 355 20.90 -13.32 -69.66
CA VAL A 355 21.53 -12.84 -70.91
C VAL A 355 20.56 -12.00 -71.76
N ALA A 356 19.26 -12.30 -71.71
CA ALA A 356 18.21 -11.57 -72.43
C ALA A 356 17.69 -10.30 -71.70
N GLY A 357 18.25 -9.98 -70.53
CA GLY A 357 17.76 -8.93 -69.63
C GLY A 357 16.76 -9.43 -68.58
N GLY A 358 16.73 -8.79 -67.41
CA GLY A 358 15.92 -9.18 -66.25
C GLY A 358 16.66 -10.08 -65.24
N LEU A 359 16.13 -10.20 -64.03
CA LEU A 359 16.70 -11.01 -62.94
C LEU A 359 16.44 -12.51 -63.17
N ILE A 360 17.33 -13.38 -62.69
CA ILE A 360 17.09 -14.83 -62.71
C ILE A 360 15.91 -15.20 -61.82
N ASP A 361 15.30 -16.35 -62.13
CA ASP A 361 14.25 -17.02 -61.35
C ASP A 361 14.53 -18.52 -61.30
N ALA A 362 13.72 -19.29 -60.56
CA ALA A 362 13.93 -20.73 -60.43
C ALA A 362 13.88 -21.49 -61.77
N ALA A 363 13.12 -20.99 -62.76
CA ALA A 363 12.98 -21.64 -64.07
C ALA A 363 14.10 -21.28 -65.06
N THR A 364 15.01 -20.38 -64.69
CA THR A 364 16.11 -19.94 -65.55
C THR A 364 17.11 -21.07 -65.74
N THR A 365 17.53 -21.34 -66.98
CA THR A 365 18.56 -22.35 -67.25
C THR A 365 19.95 -21.77 -67.02
N PHE A 366 20.93 -22.59 -66.63
CA PHE A 366 22.28 -22.10 -66.33
C PHE A 366 22.95 -21.40 -67.53
N GLY A 367 22.65 -21.82 -68.77
CA GLY A 367 23.15 -21.18 -69.98
C GLY A 367 22.53 -19.81 -70.30
N GLN A 368 21.50 -19.40 -69.55
CA GLN A 368 20.86 -18.09 -69.67
C GLN A 368 21.38 -17.09 -68.64
N ILE A 369 22.30 -17.46 -67.74
CA ILE A 369 22.79 -16.60 -66.66
C ILE A 369 23.91 -15.68 -67.16
N ASP A 370 23.75 -14.37 -66.92
CA ASP A 370 24.77 -13.34 -67.12
C ASP A 370 24.95 -12.52 -65.82
N THR A 371 26.13 -12.70 -65.24
CA THR A 371 26.65 -12.05 -64.02
C THR A 371 27.55 -10.83 -64.29
N THR A 372 27.90 -10.52 -65.55
CA THR A 372 28.89 -9.46 -65.89
C THR A 372 28.30 -8.28 -66.68
N GLY A 373 27.06 -8.40 -67.16
CA GLY A 373 26.39 -7.35 -67.94
C GLY A 373 26.98 -7.18 -69.35
N VAL A 374 27.82 -8.13 -69.79
CA VAL A 374 28.36 -8.24 -71.14
C VAL A 374 27.68 -9.44 -71.80
N PRO A 375 27.03 -9.30 -72.97
CA PRO A 375 26.37 -10.43 -73.62
C PRO A 375 27.33 -11.60 -73.88
N GLY A 376 27.19 -12.65 -73.07
CA GLY A 376 27.99 -13.87 -73.08
C GLY A 376 27.50 -14.82 -71.99
N ASN A 377 27.55 -16.14 -72.22
CA ASN A 377 27.15 -17.12 -71.21
C ASN A 377 28.28 -17.25 -70.17
N ASN A 378 27.98 -16.97 -68.89
CA ASN A 378 28.99 -16.98 -67.82
C ASN A 378 29.19 -18.36 -67.18
N VAL A 379 28.44 -19.36 -67.65
CA VAL A 379 28.57 -20.77 -67.23
C VAL A 379 29.03 -21.58 -68.45
N ALA A 380 30.14 -22.30 -68.30
CA ALA A 380 30.70 -23.17 -69.33
C ALA A 380 30.38 -24.66 -69.02
N ALA A 381 30.53 -25.52 -70.03
CA ALA A 381 30.47 -26.96 -69.82
C ALA A 381 31.60 -27.39 -68.85
N ASP A 382 31.34 -28.38 -67.99
CA ASP A 382 32.22 -28.85 -66.92
C ASP A 382 32.36 -27.91 -65.69
N ASP A 383 31.67 -26.77 -65.66
CA ASP A 383 31.58 -25.94 -64.46
C ASP A 383 30.77 -26.68 -63.37
N THR A 384 31.23 -26.64 -62.12
CA THR A 384 30.50 -27.20 -60.96
C THR A 384 30.33 -26.15 -59.86
N ILE A 385 29.32 -26.34 -59.02
CA ILE A 385 29.07 -25.52 -57.83
C ILE A 385 29.30 -26.38 -56.59
N THR A 386 30.28 -26.02 -55.77
CA THR A 386 30.48 -26.65 -54.46
C THR A 386 29.50 -26.05 -53.45
N ILE A 387 28.80 -26.90 -52.71
CA ILE A 387 27.83 -26.54 -51.68
C ILE A 387 28.37 -27.04 -50.35
N THR A 388 28.67 -26.14 -49.41
CA THR A 388 29.18 -26.53 -48.07
C THR A 388 28.54 -25.69 -46.98
N GLY A 389 28.57 -26.17 -45.73
CA GLY A 389 28.07 -25.42 -44.59
C GLY A 389 27.73 -26.27 -43.39
N THR A 390 26.77 -25.82 -42.60
CA THR A 390 26.19 -26.54 -41.45
C THR A 390 24.66 -26.53 -41.54
N ASP A 391 23.99 -27.59 -41.09
CA ASP A 391 22.52 -27.63 -40.97
C ASP A 391 22.01 -26.86 -39.73
N HIS A 392 20.69 -26.86 -39.50
CA HIS A 392 20.03 -26.22 -38.34
C HIS A 392 20.69 -26.59 -37.00
N ASN A 393 21.09 -27.84 -36.83
CA ASN A 393 21.67 -28.35 -35.58
C ASN A 393 23.20 -28.17 -35.51
N GLY A 394 23.82 -27.60 -36.54
CA GLY A 394 25.25 -27.37 -36.63
C GLY A 394 26.04 -28.55 -37.22
N ALA A 395 25.38 -29.57 -37.77
CA ALA A 395 26.08 -30.68 -38.41
C ALA A 395 26.64 -30.25 -39.76
N THR A 396 27.89 -30.60 -40.06
CA THR A 396 28.54 -30.19 -41.33
C THR A 396 27.91 -30.87 -42.54
N VAL A 397 27.62 -30.07 -43.56
CA VAL A 397 27.04 -30.48 -44.84
C VAL A 397 28.02 -30.15 -45.97
N SER A 398 28.18 -31.05 -46.94
CA SER A 398 29.00 -30.83 -48.13
C SER A 398 28.48 -31.63 -49.32
N GLY A 399 28.47 -31.02 -50.50
CA GLY A 399 28.03 -31.61 -51.76
C GLY A 399 28.49 -30.76 -52.95
N ALA A 400 28.13 -31.19 -54.16
CA ALA A 400 28.39 -30.44 -55.38
C ALA A 400 27.21 -30.58 -56.34
N PHE A 401 26.99 -29.54 -57.15
CA PHE A 401 25.99 -29.50 -58.22
C PHE A 401 26.68 -29.29 -59.57
N ASP A 402 26.29 -30.07 -60.57
CA ASP A 402 26.83 -30.05 -61.93
C ASP A 402 25.70 -29.76 -62.95
N PRO A 403 25.64 -28.55 -63.55
CA PRO A 403 24.69 -28.22 -64.62
C PRO A 403 25.12 -28.86 -65.96
N ALA A 404 25.09 -30.18 -66.04
CA ALA A 404 25.61 -30.97 -67.16
C ALA A 404 25.07 -30.59 -68.56
N ASP A 405 23.84 -30.09 -68.66
CA ASP A 405 23.26 -29.51 -69.88
C ASP A 405 22.80 -28.08 -69.61
N LEU A 406 23.60 -27.08 -70.01
CA LEU A 406 23.33 -25.67 -69.78
C LEU A 406 22.03 -25.16 -70.43
N THR A 407 21.46 -25.89 -71.39
CA THR A 407 20.21 -25.53 -72.07
C THR A 407 18.97 -26.14 -71.40
N ALA A 408 19.16 -27.11 -70.51
CA ALA A 408 18.08 -27.81 -69.82
C ALA A 408 18.14 -27.69 -68.28
N ALA A 409 19.34 -27.71 -67.70
CA ALA A 409 19.56 -27.62 -66.26
C ALA A 409 19.14 -26.25 -65.73
N THR A 410 18.22 -26.25 -64.78
CA THR A 410 17.61 -25.05 -64.20
C THR A 410 18.15 -24.69 -62.82
N VAL A 411 18.02 -23.42 -62.44
CA VAL A 411 18.34 -22.96 -61.07
C VAL A 411 17.52 -23.71 -60.01
N GLN A 412 16.29 -24.13 -60.32
CA GLN A 412 15.46 -24.97 -59.44
C GLN A 412 16.15 -26.28 -59.03
N GLU A 413 16.95 -26.88 -59.91
CA GLU A 413 17.67 -28.12 -59.59
C GLU A 413 18.77 -27.86 -58.54
N LEU A 414 19.48 -26.74 -58.63
CA LEU A 414 20.43 -26.31 -57.60
C LEU A 414 19.71 -26.05 -56.27
N LEU A 415 18.58 -25.33 -56.30
CA LEU A 415 17.79 -25.04 -55.09
C LEU A 415 17.31 -26.33 -54.41
N THR A 416 16.81 -27.29 -55.19
CA THR A 416 16.38 -28.60 -54.69
C THR A 416 17.55 -29.38 -54.08
N GLN A 417 18.74 -29.29 -54.69
CA GLN A 417 19.96 -29.90 -54.15
C GLN A 417 20.36 -29.26 -52.80
N ILE A 418 20.22 -27.95 -52.67
CA ILE A 418 20.45 -27.22 -51.41
C ILE A 418 19.46 -27.71 -50.34
N GLU A 419 18.15 -27.71 -50.64
CA GLU A 419 17.11 -28.18 -49.71
C GLU A 419 17.37 -29.60 -49.21
N SER A 420 17.71 -30.51 -50.12
CA SER A 420 17.99 -31.90 -49.80
C SER A 420 19.28 -32.07 -48.98
N LEU A 421 20.35 -31.33 -49.29
CA LEU A 421 21.62 -31.45 -48.58
C LEU A 421 21.54 -30.94 -47.15
N PHE A 422 20.87 -29.81 -46.95
CA PHE A 422 20.73 -29.18 -45.63
C PHE A 422 19.54 -29.71 -44.81
N GLY A 423 18.73 -30.63 -45.37
CA GLY A 423 17.62 -31.25 -44.66
C GLY A 423 16.53 -30.26 -44.26
N LEU A 424 16.22 -29.30 -45.14
CA LEU A 424 15.27 -28.20 -44.90
C LEU A 424 13.81 -28.70 -44.90
N ASN A 425 13.46 -29.65 -44.04
CA ASN A 425 12.14 -30.33 -44.04
C ASN A 425 10.94 -29.38 -43.84
N ALA A 426 11.16 -28.24 -43.17
CA ALA A 426 10.19 -27.15 -43.00
C ALA A 426 10.64 -25.83 -43.68
N GLY A 427 11.78 -25.85 -44.37
CA GLY A 427 12.40 -24.69 -45.00
C GLY A 427 12.24 -24.68 -46.52
N SER A 428 12.92 -23.76 -47.19
CA SER A 428 12.92 -23.65 -48.65
C SER A 428 14.18 -22.98 -49.18
N ALA A 429 14.61 -23.34 -50.39
CA ALA A 429 15.58 -22.57 -51.17
C ALA A 429 14.87 -22.00 -52.41
N VAL A 430 14.90 -20.68 -52.59
CA VAL A 430 14.21 -19.97 -53.67
C VAL A 430 15.10 -18.91 -54.30
N ILE A 431 14.66 -18.37 -55.44
CA ILE A 431 15.21 -17.11 -55.97
C ILE A 431 14.32 -15.95 -55.58
N ALA A 432 14.88 -14.98 -54.85
CA ALA A 432 14.24 -13.72 -54.49
C ALA A 432 15.06 -12.55 -55.08
N ASP A 433 14.45 -11.75 -55.95
CA ASP A 433 15.11 -10.62 -56.63
C ASP A 433 16.47 -10.97 -57.28
N GLY A 434 16.53 -12.13 -57.95
CA GLY A 434 17.75 -12.63 -58.61
C GLY A 434 18.82 -13.19 -57.67
N LYS A 435 18.55 -13.24 -56.36
CA LYS A 435 19.45 -13.78 -55.32
C LYS A 435 18.98 -15.15 -54.85
N ILE A 436 19.92 -15.98 -54.40
CA ILE A 436 19.59 -17.24 -53.73
C ILE A 436 19.18 -16.91 -52.30
N GLN A 437 17.96 -17.29 -51.93
CA GLN A 437 17.44 -17.21 -50.57
C GLN A 437 17.21 -18.62 -50.04
N VAL A 438 17.74 -18.91 -48.86
CA VAL A 438 17.49 -20.16 -48.14
C VAL A 438 16.84 -19.82 -46.81
N THR A 439 15.69 -20.43 -46.55
CA THR A 439 14.90 -20.21 -45.34
C THR A 439 14.84 -21.49 -44.54
N ASP A 440 15.19 -21.42 -43.26
CA ASP A 440 14.97 -22.49 -42.29
C ASP A 440 13.83 -22.10 -41.34
N SER A 441 12.69 -22.78 -41.49
CA SER A 441 11.51 -22.55 -40.66
C SER A 441 11.41 -23.52 -39.47
N THR A 442 12.47 -24.27 -39.19
CA THR A 442 12.55 -25.11 -38.00
C THR A 442 12.57 -24.22 -36.75
N SER A 443 11.78 -24.58 -35.73
CA SER A 443 11.69 -23.78 -34.50
C SER A 443 12.98 -23.80 -33.70
N GLY A 444 13.38 -22.64 -33.16
CA GLY A 444 14.56 -22.50 -32.31
C GLY A 444 15.68 -21.69 -32.97
N ASP A 445 16.82 -21.62 -32.30
CA ASP A 445 18.02 -21.02 -32.87
C ASP A 445 18.62 -21.96 -33.90
N SER A 446 18.93 -21.44 -35.08
CA SER A 446 19.56 -22.19 -36.15
C SER A 446 21.08 -21.95 -36.14
N GLN A 447 21.84 -22.99 -36.44
CA GLN A 447 23.28 -22.92 -36.73
C GLN A 447 23.54 -23.12 -38.24
N LEU A 448 22.53 -22.85 -39.08
CA LEU A 448 22.64 -22.96 -40.53
C LEU A 448 23.74 -22.01 -41.02
N SER A 449 24.64 -22.56 -41.84
CA SER A 449 25.57 -21.75 -42.62
C SER A 449 25.64 -22.35 -44.02
N ILE A 450 25.76 -21.51 -45.04
CA ILE A 450 25.77 -21.96 -46.44
C ILE A 450 26.86 -21.22 -47.18
N SER A 451 27.65 -21.96 -47.94
CA SER A 451 28.64 -21.44 -48.86
C SER A 451 28.46 -22.12 -50.22
N LEU A 452 28.27 -21.28 -51.24
CA LEU A 452 28.10 -21.69 -52.63
C LEU A 452 29.30 -21.18 -53.43
N THR A 453 30.15 -22.09 -53.89
CA THR A 453 31.35 -21.74 -54.65
C THR A 453 31.20 -22.23 -56.09
N ALA A 454 31.02 -21.30 -57.04
CA ALA A 454 31.11 -21.60 -58.45
C ALA A 454 32.58 -21.80 -58.84
N ASN A 455 32.93 -23.00 -59.30
CA ASN A 455 34.32 -23.39 -59.50
C ASN A 455 34.87 -23.02 -60.91
N ASN A 456 33.99 -22.74 -61.88
CA ASN A 456 34.33 -22.20 -63.21
C ASN A 456 35.42 -22.97 -63.99
N GLN A 457 35.46 -24.31 -63.87
CA GLN A 457 36.51 -25.14 -64.48
C GLN A 457 36.54 -25.10 -66.01
N GLY A 458 35.39 -24.88 -66.65
CA GLY A 458 35.24 -24.72 -68.09
C GLY A 458 35.63 -23.33 -68.61
N GLY A 459 36.10 -22.42 -67.73
CA GLY A 459 36.49 -21.06 -68.09
C GLY A 459 35.35 -20.02 -67.99
N GLY A 460 34.27 -20.33 -67.27
CA GLY A 460 33.18 -19.41 -66.95
C GLY A 460 33.55 -18.31 -65.95
N THR A 461 32.58 -17.45 -65.62
CA THR A 461 32.71 -16.36 -64.64
C THR A 461 31.51 -16.28 -63.68
N LEU A 462 30.79 -17.40 -63.49
CA LEU A 462 29.65 -17.45 -62.59
C LEU A 462 30.07 -17.05 -61.18
N ASN A 463 29.27 -16.17 -60.58
CA ASN A 463 29.40 -15.77 -59.19
C ASN A 463 28.01 -15.81 -58.56
N LEU A 464 27.85 -16.61 -57.51
CA LEU A 464 26.60 -16.74 -56.74
C LEU A 464 26.60 -15.85 -55.50
N GLY A 465 27.71 -15.15 -55.23
CA GLY A 465 27.88 -14.29 -54.08
C GLY A 465 28.15 -15.04 -52.78
N THR A 466 28.32 -14.27 -51.72
CA THR A 466 28.37 -14.80 -50.35
C THR A 466 26.95 -14.99 -49.85
N VAL A 467 26.65 -16.17 -49.32
CA VAL A 467 25.37 -16.44 -48.65
C VAL A 467 25.56 -16.21 -47.16
N THR A 468 24.79 -15.30 -46.57
CA THR A 468 24.86 -14.95 -45.15
C THR A 468 23.47 -14.83 -44.55
N ALA A 469 23.35 -15.04 -43.23
CA ALA A 469 22.11 -14.79 -42.52
C ALA A 469 21.69 -13.31 -42.69
N SER A 470 20.56 -13.09 -43.35
CA SER A 470 19.88 -11.80 -43.44
C SER A 470 18.83 -11.63 -42.33
N THR A 471 18.36 -12.73 -41.76
CA THR A 471 17.47 -12.76 -40.60
C THR A 471 17.83 -13.97 -39.76
N GLU A 472 18.20 -13.75 -38.51
CA GLU A 472 18.52 -14.82 -37.55
C GLU A 472 17.23 -15.48 -37.05
N GLY A 473 17.17 -16.81 -37.03
CA GLY A 473 16.02 -17.54 -36.49
C GLY A 473 15.98 -17.48 -34.96
N TYR A 474 14.77 -17.39 -34.37
CA TYR A 474 14.61 -17.43 -32.92
C TYR A 474 13.19 -17.77 -32.46
N THR A 475 13.11 -18.25 -31.22
CA THR A 475 11.85 -18.45 -30.49
C THR A 475 11.53 -17.22 -29.64
N MET A 476 10.43 -16.52 -29.95
CA MET A 476 10.00 -15.35 -29.16
C MET A 476 9.61 -15.76 -27.73
N GLN A 477 8.80 -16.82 -27.57
CA GLN A 477 8.33 -17.29 -26.28
C GLN A 477 9.17 -18.46 -25.76
N LEU A 478 10.24 -18.15 -25.05
CA LEU A 478 11.15 -19.15 -24.45
C LEU A 478 10.46 -20.02 -23.40
N GLN A 479 9.52 -19.43 -22.65
CA GLN A 479 8.71 -20.15 -21.67
C GLN A 479 7.32 -19.52 -21.56
N ALA A 480 6.29 -20.36 -21.63
CA ALA A 480 4.93 -19.92 -21.37
C ALA A 480 4.65 -19.80 -19.87
N GLY A 481 4.01 -18.69 -19.50
CA GLY A 481 3.38 -18.57 -18.20
C GLY A 481 2.29 -19.63 -18.07
N GLN A 482 2.22 -20.26 -16.90
CA GLN A 482 1.24 -21.31 -16.60
C GLN A 482 0.73 -21.10 -15.18
N ASP A 483 -0.57 -21.32 -14.96
CA ASP A 483 -1.16 -21.34 -13.63
C ASP A 483 -0.93 -22.70 -12.96
N ALA A 484 -0.80 -22.70 -11.64
CA ALA A 484 -0.93 -23.90 -10.83
C ALA A 484 -2.36 -24.41 -10.93
N ASN A 485 -2.54 -25.71 -11.10
CA ASN A 485 -3.85 -26.36 -11.14
C ASN A 485 -3.82 -27.67 -10.37
N VAL A 486 -4.68 -27.80 -9.37
CA VAL A 486 -4.83 -29.01 -8.55
C VAL A 486 -6.30 -29.24 -8.20
N ILE A 487 -6.67 -30.47 -7.85
CA ILE A 487 -8.05 -30.78 -7.45
C ILE A 487 -8.09 -30.97 -5.93
N ILE A 488 -8.83 -30.13 -5.22
CA ILE A 488 -9.00 -30.20 -3.77
C ILE A 488 -10.45 -30.60 -3.46
N ASN A 489 -10.64 -31.73 -2.78
CA ASN A 489 -11.94 -32.32 -2.44
C ASN A 489 -12.88 -32.50 -3.67
N GLY A 490 -12.31 -32.74 -4.85
CA GLY A 490 -13.05 -32.90 -6.10
C GLY A 490 -13.27 -31.62 -6.91
N THR A 491 -12.91 -30.44 -6.37
CA THR A 491 -13.02 -29.15 -7.05
C THR A 491 -11.68 -28.75 -7.64
N ALA A 492 -11.65 -28.34 -8.91
CA ALA A 492 -10.45 -27.79 -9.54
C ALA A 492 -10.14 -26.40 -8.98
N VAL A 493 -8.89 -26.19 -8.60
CA VAL A 493 -8.36 -24.98 -7.99
C VAL A 493 -7.21 -24.51 -8.86
N THR A 494 -7.39 -23.35 -9.49
CA THR A 494 -6.39 -22.67 -10.30
C THR A 494 -5.84 -21.46 -9.57
N SER A 495 -4.54 -21.26 -9.65
CA SER A 495 -3.81 -20.15 -9.00
C SER A 495 -2.68 -19.68 -9.89
N SER A 496 -2.45 -18.37 -9.99
CA SER A 496 -1.27 -17.83 -10.68
C SER A 496 0.04 -18.15 -9.93
N SER A 497 -0.03 -18.43 -8.62
CA SER A 497 1.11 -18.80 -7.79
C SER A 497 1.09 -20.26 -7.40
N ASN A 498 2.29 -20.82 -7.17
CA ASN A 498 2.47 -22.10 -6.49
C ASN A 498 2.09 -22.04 -5.00
N VAL A 499 2.02 -20.84 -4.40
CA VAL A 499 1.51 -20.63 -3.05
C VAL A 499 0.00 -20.39 -3.10
N ILE A 500 -0.76 -21.43 -2.80
CA ILE A 500 -2.22 -21.45 -2.82
C ILE A 500 -2.73 -21.13 -1.42
N ASN A 501 -3.26 -19.93 -1.26
CA ASN A 501 -3.85 -19.42 -0.01
C ASN A 501 -5.38 -19.49 -0.05
N ASN A 502 -6.01 -19.48 1.13
CA ASN A 502 -7.46 -19.26 1.32
C ASN A 502 -8.42 -20.26 0.62
N VAL A 503 -7.91 -21.33 0.02
CA VAL A 503 -8.77 -22.39 -0.54
C VAL A 503 -9.35 -23.28 0.56
N ILE A 504 -8.56 -23.51 1.61
CA ILE A 504 -9.03 -24.05 2.89
C ILE A 504 -8.75 -22.97 3.92
N ALA A 505 -9.76 -22.58 4.71
CA ALA A 505 -9.62 -21.52 5.70
C ALA A 505 -8.46 -21.81 6.66
N GLY A 506 -7.55 -20.84 6.80
CA GLY A 506 -6.39 -20.94 7.67
C GLY A 506 -5.28 -21.88 7.19
N VAL A 507 -5.29 -22.29 5.91
CA VAL A 507 -4.26 -23.18 5.33
C VAL A 507 -3.62 -22.53 4.11
N THR A 508 -2.29 -22.62 4.06
CA THR A 508 -1.49 -22.28 2.89
C THR A 508 -0.85 -23.55 2.35
N LEU A 509 -1.06 -23.83 1.07
CA LEU A 509 -0.45 -24.95 0.35
C LEU A 509 0.58 -24.41 -0.62
N ASN A 510 1.83 -24.86 -0.52
CA ASN A 510 2.85 -24.57 -1.52
C ASN A 510 3.04 -25.80 -2.41
N LEU A 511 2.62 -25.68 -3.67
CA LEU A 511 2.73 -26.72 -4.70
C LEU A 511 4.14 -26.71 -5.29
N LEU A 512 4.86 -27.82 -5.14
CA LEU A 512 6.24 -27.96 -5.59
C LEU A 512 6.34 -28.67 -6.94
N THR A 513 5.60 -29.78 -7.08
CA THR A 513 5.61 -30.63 -8.28
C THR A 513 4.24 -31.30 -8.46
N VAL A 514 3.98 -31.84 -9.66
CA VAL A 514 2.77 -32.60 -9.98
C VAL A 514 3.11 -33.95 -10.57
N GLU A 515 2.37 -34.98 -10.18
CA GLU A 515 2.46 -36.34 -10.75
C GLU A 515 1.06 -36.89 -10.99
N SER A 516 0.74 -37.17 -12.25
CA SER A 516 -0.60 -37.62 -12.66
C SER A 516 -0.99 -38.96 -12.03
N GLY A 517 -2.19 -39.04 -11.47
CA GLY A 517 -2.71 -40.25 -10.81
C GLY A 517 -2.35 -40.36 -9.33
N THR A 518 -1.59 -39.40 -8.79
CA THR A 518 -1.27 -39.35 -7.36
C THR A 518 -2.33 -38.55 -6.58
N THR A 519 -2.69 -39.04 -5.41
CA THR A 519 -3.57 -38.41 -4.43
C THR A 519 -2.82 -38.21 -3.12
N VAL A 520 -2.83 -36.97 -2.64
CA VAL A 520 -2.28 -36.56 -1.35
C VAL A 520 -3.43 -36.31 -0.38
N ASN A 521 -3.42 -36.95 0.79
CA ASN A 521 -4.35 -36.68 1.87
C ASN A 521 -3.67 -35.76 2.89
N LEU A 522 -4.23 -34.56 3.04
CA LEU A 522 -3.87 -33.56 4.04
C LEU A 522 -4.79 -33.71 5.24
N THR A 523 -4.21 -33.94 6.42
CA THR A 523 -4.94 -33.97 7.69
C THR A 523 -4.48 -32.82 8.58
N ILE A 524 -5.41 -31.96 8.96
CA ILE A 524 -5.20 -30.87 9.90
C ILE A 524 -5.65 -31.36 11.27
N SER A 525 -4.81 -31.19 12.27
CA SER A 525 -5.07 -31.59 13.65
C SER A 525 -4.61 -30.50 14.61
N ARG A 526 -5.15 -30.48 15.84
CA ARG A 526 -4.61 -29.58 16.87
C ARG A 526 -3.19 -30.00 17.21
N ASP A 527 -2.31 -29.02 17.39
CA ASP A 527 -0.95 -29.27 17.84
C ASP A 527 -0.92 -29.43 19.36
N ASN A 528 -1.24 -30.65 19.82
CA ASN A 528 -1.25 -30.98 21.24
C ASN A 528 0.12 -30.79 21.90
N ASN A 529 1.22 -30.91 21.14
CA ASN A 529 2.59 -30.73 21.66
C ASN A 529 2.90 -29.25 21.87
N ALA A 530 2.49 -28.38 20.95
CA ALA A 530 2.63 -26.93 21.11
C ALA A 530 1.82 -26.44 22.32
N ILE A 531 0.58 -26.92 22.49
CA ILE A 531 -0.27 -26.57 23.63
C ILE A 531 0.36 -27.06 24.94
N LYS A 532 0.82 -28.32 25.00
CA LYS A 532 1.53 -28.85 26.18
C LYS A 532 2.76 -28.01 26.52
N SER A 533 3.56 -27.64 25.53
CA SER A 533 4.75 -26.79 25.71
C SER A 533 4.39 -25.41 26.27
N SER A 534 3.30 -24.80 25.78
CA SER A 534 2.81 -23.51 26.25
C SER A 534 2.36 -23.57 27.72
N VAL A 535 1.61 -24.62 28.09
CA VAL A 535 1.21 -24.87 29.47
C VAL A 535 2.44 -25.12 30.35
N GLN A 536 3.40 -25.96 29.90
CA GLN A 536 4.63 -26.23 30.64
C GLN A 536 5.42 -24.94 30.91
N SER A 537 5.55 -24.04 29.92
CA SER A 537 6.21 -22.74 30.10
C SER A 537 5.57 -21.91 31.22
N LEU A 538 4.23 -21.91 31.31
CA LEU A 538 3.53 -21.25 32.42
C LEU A 538 3.89 -21.87 33.78
N LEU A 539 3.87 -23.20 33.86
CA LEU A 539 4.21 -23.92 35.09
C LEU A 539 5.67 -23.67 35.51
N ASP A 540 6.59 -23.60 34.55
CA ASP A 540 8.00 -23.31 34.80
C ASP A 540 8.18 -21.91 35.40
N LYS A 541 7.50 -20.88 34.85
CA LYS A 541 7.55 -19.51 35.42
C LYS A 541 6.94 -19.43 36.81
N TYR A 542 5.85 -20.15 37.06
CA TYR A 542 5.30 -20.29 38.41
C TYR A 542 6.31 -20.97 39.35
N ASN A 543 6.95 -22.06 38.91
CA ASN A 543 7.90 -22.83 39.70
C ASN A 543 9.17 -22.02 40.02
N ASP A 544 9.64 -21.18 39.09
CA ASP A 544 10.76 -20.26 39.30
C ASP A 544 10.47 -19.26 40.43
N VAL A 545 9.26 -18.71 40.47
CA VAL A 545 8.81 -17.81 41.54
C VAL A 545 8.72 -18.56 42.87
N MET A 546 8.08 -19.74 42.87
CA MET A 546 7.93 -20.55 44.08
C MET A 546 9.28 -21.01 44.64
N ALA A 547 10.25 -21.34 43.79
CA ALA A 547 11.59 -21.72 44.19
C ALA A 547 12.30 -20.58 44.95
N ASP A 548 12.27 -19.35 44.41
CA ASP A 548 12.88 -18.20 45.06
C ASP A 548 12.20 -17.86 46.38
N ILE A 549 10.86 -17.88 46.41
CA ILE A 549 10.08 -17.65 47.62
C ILE A 549 10.44 -18.70 48.69
N ASN A 550 10.45 -19.98 48.32
CA ASN A 550 10.76 -21.07 49.27
C ASN A 550 12.20 -20.99 49.78
N ALA A 551 13.17 -20.59 48.94
CA ALA A 551 14.55 -20.38 49.35
C ALA A 551 14.69 -19.31 50.44
N GLN A 552 13.82 -18.29 50.44
CA GLN A 552 13.81 -17.27 51.49
C GLN A 552 13.24 -17.75 52.83
N PHE A 553 12.40 -18.79 52.81
CA PHE A 553 11.78 -19.36 54.00
C PHE A 553 12.48 -20.62 54.54
N ALA A 554 13.53 -21.09 53.84
CA ALA A 554 14.29 -22.27 54.20
C ALA A 554 15.26 -21.98 55.36
N TYR A 555 15.38 -22.95 56.28
CA TYR A 555 16.36 -22.97 57.35
C TYR A 555 17.35 -24.10 57.11
N ASP A 556 18.63 -23.77 57.02
CA ASP A 556 19.71 -24.74 56.88
C ASP A 556 20.24 -25.11 58.26
N GLU A 557 19.97 -26.35 58.70
CA GLU A 557 20.32 -26.83 60.04
C GLU A 557 21.84 -27.00 60.24
N GLU A 558 22.61 -27.19 59.17
CA GLU A 558 24.06 -27.44 59.21
C GLU A 558 24.84 -26.14 59.40
N THR A 559 24.49 -25.12 58.62
CA THR A 559 25.07 -23.77 58.70
C THR A 559 24.38 -22.90 59.73
N LYS A 560 23.21 -23.33 60.25
CA LYS A 560 22.32 -22.57 61.14
C LYS A 560 21.91 -21.21 60.58
N THR A 561 21.78 -21.12 59.26
CA THR A 561 21.40 -19.90 58.55
C THR A 561 20.00 -20.01 57.94
N SER A 562 19.35 -18.87 57.75
CA SER A 562 18.02 -18.74 57.16
C SER A 562 18.08 -17.75 56.01
N GLY A 563 17.15 -17.82 55.06
CA GLY A 563 16.97 -16.77 54.07
C GLY A 563 16.77 -15.39 54.72
N LEU A 564 17.25 -14.32 54.06
CA LEU A 564 17.24 -12.96 54.61
C LEU A 564 15.82 -12.41 54.83
N LEU A 565 14.82 -12.98 54.13
CA LEU A 565 13.41 -12.60 54.22
C LEU A 565 12.57 -13.60 55.05
N GLN A 566 13.21 -14.41 55.91
CA GLN A 566 12.48 -15.30 56.81
C GLN A 566 11.43 -14.53 57.63
N GLY A 567 10.16 -14.95 57.51
CA GLY A 567 9.04 -14.31 58.21
C GLY A 567 8.52 -13.02 57.57
N ASP A 568 8.95 -12.67 56.35
CA ASP A 568 8.40 -11.53 55.63
C ASP A 568 6.93 -11.78 55.22
N GLY A 569 6.03 -10.93 55.73
CA GLY A 569 4.59 -11.07 55.49
C GLY A 569 4.17 -10.77 54.05
N THR A 570 4.89 -9.91 53.33
CA THR A 570 4.60 -9.62 51.92
C THR A 570 4.86 -10.84 51.06
N LEU A 571 6.00 -11.50 51.27
CA LEU A 571 6.37 -12.70 50.53
C LEU A 571 5.45 -13.89 50.84
N GLN A 572 5.01 -14.02 52.10
CA GLN A 572 4.02 -15.01 52.50
C GLN A 572 2.65 -14.74 51.85
N SER A 573 2.24 -13.48 51.71
CA SER A 573 1.00 -13.12 51.01
C SER A 573 1.08 -13.47 49.52
N VAL A 574 2.19 -13.17 48.83
CA VAL A 574 2.41 -13.61 47.44
C VAL A 574 2.27 -15.12 47.32
N LYS A 575 2.98 -15.89 48.17
CA LYS A 575 2.92 -17.35 48.17
C LYS A 575 1.49 -17.86 48.34
N SER A 576 0.76 -17.30 49.31
CA SER A 576 -0.59 -17.72 49.65
C SER A 576 -1.56 -17.42 48.51
N ASP A 577 -1.46 -16.24 47.89
CA ASP A 577 -2.32 -15.84 46.77
C ASP A 577 -2.12 -16.72 45.53
N LEU A 578 -0.86 -17.07 45.21
CA LEU A 578 -0.55 -17.97 44.10
C LEU A 578 -1.04 -19.40 44.36
N VAL A 579 -0.79 -19.95 45.56
CA VAL A 579 -1.23 -21.31 45.94
C VAL A 579 -2.76 -21.39 45.98
N ASN A 580 -3.44 -20.35 46.44
CA ASN A 580 -4.91 -20.32 46.49
C ASN A 580 -5.52 -20.47 45.09
N ILE A 581 -4.93 -19.87 44.05
CA ILE A 581 -5.41 -20.01 42.66
C ILE A 581 -5.26 -21.47 42.18
N VAL A 582 -4.14 -22.12 42.49
CA VAL A 582 -3.86 -23.52 42.09
C VAL A 582 -4.87 -24.51 42.67
N VAL A 583 -5.25 -24.34 43.94
CA VAL A 583 -6.11 -25.28 44.66
C VAL A 583 -7.60 -24.98 44.54
N SER A 584 -7.96 -23.81 44.00
CA SER A 584 -9.37 -23.37 43.89
C SER A 584 -10.08 -24.06 42.73
N ALA A 585 -11.38 -24.34 42.93
CA ALA A 585 -12.27 -24.76 41.86
C ALA A 585 -12.66 -23.57 40.98
N ILE A 586 -12.60 -23.76 39.66
CA ILE A 586 -12.97 -22.77 38.66
C ILE A 586 -14.48 -22.73 38.52
N THR A 587 -15.07 -21.59 38.89
CA THR A 587 -16.50 -21.33 38.77
C THR A 587 -16.94 -21.37 37.31
N GLY A 588 -18.07 -22.03 37.02
CA GLY A 588 -18.63 -22.13 35.68
C GLY A 588 -18.23 -23.40 34.90
N LEU A 589 -17.34 -24.23 35.46
CA LEU A 589 -16.98 -25.55 34.93
C LEU A 589 -17.68 -26.70 35.66
N PRO A 590 -17.90 -27.85 34.98
CA PRO A 590 -18.40 -29.07 35.62
C PRO A 590 -17.48 -29.51 36.76
N SER A 591 -18.04 -30.03 37.85
CA SER A 591 -17.27 -30.50 39.02
C SER A 591 -16.28 -31.62 38.72
N THR A 592 -16.41 -32.29 37.57
CA THR A 592 -15.49 -33.32 37.11
C THR A 592 -14.22 -32.77 36.44
N LEU A 593 -14.19 -31.47 36.09
CA LEU A 593 -13.11 -30.83 35.32
C LEU A 593 -12.92 -29.35 35.72
N ASN A 594 -13.07 -29.00 37.00
CA ASN A 594 -12.97 -27.61 37.47
C ASN A 594 -11.70 -27.31 38.29
N THR A 595 -10.74 -28.24 38.40
CA THR A 595 -9.44 -28.00 39.07
C THR A 595 -8.28 -28.46 38.19
N LEU A 596 -7.09 -27.90 38.43
CA LEU A 596 -5.85 -28.29 37.72
C LEU A 596 -5.50 -29.77 37.87
N SER A 597 -5.72 -30.33 39.06
CA SER A 597 -5.43 -31.75 39.34
C SER A 597 -6.27 -32.70 38.49
N LEU A 598 -7.52 -32.33 38.16
CA LEU A 598 -8.42 -33.14 37.34
C LEU A 598 -8.02 -33.18 35.85
N ILE A 599 -7.15 -32.28 35.40
CA ILE A 599 -6.55 -32.31 34.06
C ILE A 599 -5.08 -32.77 34.07
N GLY A 600 -4.61 -33.34 35.19
CA GLY A 600 -3.27 -33.90 35.28
C GLY A 600 -2.18 -32.91 35.67
N ILE A 601 -2.51 -31.72 36.18
CA ILE A 601 -1.53 -30.79 36.73
C ILE A 601 -1.55 -30.89 38.26
N VAL A 602 -0.47 -31.42 38.83
CA VAL A 602 -0.38 -31.75 40.25
C VAL A 602 0.63 -30.85 40.96
N SER A 603 0.35 -30.55 42.23
CA SER A 603 1.23 -29.77 43.10
C SER A 603 1.94 -30.66 44.12
N ASP A 604 3.23 -30.43 44.36
CA ASP A 604 4.00 -31.11 45.40
C ASP A 604 3.91 -30.41 46.77
N ASN A 605 4.65 -30.91 47.77
CA ASN A 605 4.67 -30.34 49.12
C ASN A 605 5.29 -28.94 49.19
N ASP A 606 6.11 -28.56 48.22
CA ASP A 606 6.72 -27.23 48.11
C ASP A 606 5.84 -26.25 47.33
N GLY A 607 4.69 -26.73 46.84
CA GLY A 607 3.75 -25.97 46.04
C GLY A 607 4.16 -25.83 44.58
N LYS A 608 5.16 -26.59 44.09
CA LYS A 608 5.57 -26.60 42.68
C LYS A 608 4.62 -27.46 41.85
N LEU A 609 4.45 -27.12 40.58
CA LEU A 609 3.52 -27.75 39.65
C LEU A 609 4.25 -28.65 38.64
N SER A 610 3.62 -29.77 38.28
CA SER A 610 4.09 -30.67 37.23
C SER A 610 2.93 -31.26 36.44
N ILE A 611 3.20 -31.66 35.19
CA ILE A 611 2.24 -32.32 34.30
C ILE A 611 2.38 -33.83 34.45
N THR A 612 1.24 -34.51 34.62
CA THR A 612 1.12 -35.96 34.48
C THR A 612 0.70 -36.27 33.06
N ASP A 613 1.62 -36.85 32.28
CA ASP A 613 1.47 -36.97 30.82
C ASP A 613 0.20 -37.72 30.37
N THR A 614 -0.22 -38.74 31.12
CA THR A 614 -1.38 -39.57 30.76
C THR A 614 -2.69 -38.78 30.86
N GLU A 615 -2.96 -38.17 32.02
CA GLU A 615 -4.19 -37.41 32.29
C GLU A 615 -4.26 -36.16 31.43
N PHE A 616 -3.14 -35.44 31.26
CA PHE A 616 -3.11 -34.22 30.46
C PHE A 616 -3.32 -34.50 28.97
N THR A 617 -2.70 -35.56 28.43
CA THR A 617 -2.92 -35.98 27.03
C THR A 617 -4.36 -36.44 26.80
N ASN A 618 -4.96 -37.14 27.78
CA ASN A 618 -6.37 -37.52 27.73
C ASN A 618 -7.28 -36.28 27.73
N ALA A 619 -6.98 -35.28 28.55
CA ALA A 619 -7.73 -34.01 28.58
C ALA A 619 -7.62 -33.25 27.25
N LEU A 620 -6.43 -33.18 26.65
CA LEU A 620 -6.21 -32.58 25.33
C LEU A 620 -6.99 -33.28 24.22
N THR A 621 -7.07 -34.61 24.27
CA THR A 621 -7.66 -35.42 23.18
C THR A 621 -9.19 -35.53 23.31
N ASN A 622 -9.70 -35.76 24.52
CA ASN A 622 -11.10 -36.10 24.73
C ASN A 622 -11.93 -34.98 25.38
N ASN A 623 -11.30 -33.99 26.03
CA ASN A 623 -11.98 -32.93 26.80
C ASN A 623 -11.41 -31.53 26.50
N PHE A 624 -11.00 -31.30 25.25
CA PHE A 624 -10.26 -30.09 24.85
C PHE A 624 -10.91 -28.78 25.29
N GLN A 625 -12.24 -28.63 25.09
CA GLN A 625 -12.96 -27.40 25.46
C GLN A 625 -12.91 -27.14 26.96
N SER A 626 -13.03 -28.19 27.77
CA SER A 626 -12.91 -28.09 29.22
C SER A 626 -11.48 -27.75 29.64
N LEU A 627 -10.46 -28.37 29.01
CA LEU A 627 -9.06 -28.03 29.26
C LEU A 627 -8.77 -26.56 28.91
N ARG A 628 -9.23 -26.08 27.75
CA ARG A 628 -9.07 -24.68 27.36
C ARG A 628 -9.68 -23.73 28.38
N ARG A 629 -10.92 -23.99 28.80
CA ARG A 629 -11.64 -23.16 29.78
C ARG A 629 -11.04 -23.21 31.19
N ILE A 630 -10.19 -24.19 31.50
CA ILE A 630 -9.41 -24.19 32.75
C ILE A 630 -8.34 -23.10 32.74
N PHE A 631 -7.84 -22.67 31.59
CA PHE A 631 -6.80 -21.64 31.51
C PHE A 631 -7.34 -20.28 31.06
N VAL A 632 -8.21 -20.28 30.06
CA VAL A 632 -8.70 -19.08 29.36
C VAL A 632 -9.98 -18.55 30.01
N ALA A 633 -10.15 -17.23 29.96
CA ALA A 633 -11.43 -16.61 30.25
C ALA A 633 -12.37 -16.69 29.03
N GLU A 634 -13.53 -17.31 29.19
CA GLU A 634 -14.46 -17.53 28.08
C GLU A 634 -15.90 -17.24 28.50
N GLY A 635 -16.62 -16.55 27.61
CA GLY A 635 -18.05 -16.32 27.70
C GLY A 635 -18.84 -17.25 26.79
N SER A 636 -19.96 -17.76 27.28
CA SER A 636 -20.95 -18.50 26.49
C SER A 636 -22.32 -17.85 26.65
N THR A 637 -23.11 -17.85 25.58
CA THR A 637 -24.44 -17.25 25.58
C THR A 637 -25.50 -18.33 25.30
N THR A 638 -26.71 -18.12 25.82
CA THR A 638 -27.83 -19.04 25.57
C THR A 638 -28.69 -18.64 24.38
N ASP A 639 -28.46 -17.45 23.82
CA ASP A 639 -29.23 -16.85 22.73
C ASP A 639 -28.31 -16.49 21.56
N GLY A 640 -28.79 -16.67 20.33
CA GLY A 640 -28.02 -16.41 19.11
C GLY A 640 -27.85 -14.92 18.78
N ASP A 641 -28.75 -14.06 19.27
CA ASP A 641 -28.68 -12.62 19.08
C ASP A 641 -27.77 -11.93 20.10
N VAL A 642 -27.39 -12.63 21.19
CA VAL A 642 -26.45 -12.15 22.20
C VAL A 642 -25.10 -12.83 22.00
N GLN A 643 -24.07 -12.03 21.73
CA GLN A 643 -22.71 -12.51 21.54
C GLN A 643 -21.81 -11.94 22.63
N TYR A 644 -21.05 -12.80 23.30
CA TYR A 644 -20.00 -12.37 24.20
C TYR A 644 -18.85 -11.75 23.37
N VAL A 645 -18.45 -10.52 23.71
CA VAL A 645 -17.38 -9.79 23.00
C VAL A 645 -16.11 -9.76 23.83
N GLY A 646 -16.22 -9.47 25.13
CA GLY A 646 -15.06 -9.32 25.98
C GLY A 646 -15.43 -8.95 27.41
N HIS A 647 -14.42 -8.79 28.24
CA HIS A 647 -14.55 -8.41 29.64
C HIS A 647 -13.31 -7.61 30.08
N THR A 648 -13.34 -7.10 31.30
CA THR A 648 -12.18 -6.44 31.92
C THR A 648 -11.76 -7.19 33.19
N ASN A 649 -10.61 -6.82 33.76
CA ASN A 649 -10.14 -7.36 35.04
C ASN A 649 -11.10 -7.14 36.23
N LYS A 650 -12.10 -6.25 36.08
CA LYS A 650 -13.15 -5.99 37.07
C LYS A 650 -14.36 -6.92 36.97
N THR A 651 -14.55 -7.59 35.82
CA THR A 651 -15.64 -8.53 35.61
C THR A 651 -15.39 -9.81 36.41
N VAL A 652 -16.39 -10.32 37.12
CA VAL A 652 -16.26 -11.56 37.91
C VAL A 652 -16.74 -12.77 37.10
N ALA A 653 -16.37 -13.99 37.48
CA ALA A 653 -16.95 -15.21 36.91
C ALA A 653 -18.40 -15.36 37.39
N GLY A 654 -19.32 -15.75 36.51
CA GLY A 654 -20.74 -15.85 36.85
C GLY A 654 -21.65 -16.09 35.66
N GLU A 655 -22.95 -16.22 35.94
CA GLU A 655 -24.02 -16.25 34.95
C GLU A 655 -24.82 -14.96 35.07
N TYR A 656 -25.01 -14.25 33.96
CA TYR A 656 -25.58 -12.91 33.92
C TYR A 656 -26.74 -12.87 32.92
N THR A 657 -27.93 -12.47 33.34
CA THR A 657 -29.04 -12.25 32.39
C THR A 657 -28.78 -11.02 31.54
N VAL A 658 -29.20 -11.02 30.27
CA VAL A 658 -29.14 -9.84 29.41
C VAL A 658 -30.57 -9.40 29.11
N ASP A 659 -30.91 -8.19 29.54
CA ASP A 659 -32.23 -7.61 29.36
C ASP A 659 -32.11 -6.37 28.47
N ILE A 660 -32.74 -6.40 27.30
CA ILE A 660 -32.70 -5.30 26.32
C ILE A 660 -33.95 -4.44 26.48
N THR A 661 -33.76 -3.15 26.75
CA THR A 661 -34.84 -2.17 26.83
C THR A 661 -35.00 -1.36 25.53
N GLN A 662 -33.95 -1.28 24.72
CA GLN A 662 -33.94 -0.65 23.40
C GLN A 662 -32.97 -1.39 22.49
N ALA A 663 -33.42 -1.85 21.33
CA ALA A 663 -32.54 -2.38 20.29
C ALA A 663 -31.85 -1.24 19.53
N ALA A 664 -30.63 -1.47 19.07
CA ALA A 664 -29.89 -0.48 18.29
C ALA A 664 -30.50 -0.31 16.89
N THR A 665 -30.49 0.91 16.36
CA THR A 665 -30.89 1.21 14.98
C THR A 665 -29.83 1.99 14.24
N GLN A 666 -29.84 1.91 12.91
CA GLN A 666 -29.02 2.75 12.03
C GLN A 666 -29.76 4.07 11.75
N ALA A 667 -28.99 5.15 11.55
CA ALA A 667 -29.56 6.37 10.98
C ALA A 667 -30.02 6.09 9.54
N ASN A 668 -31.21 6.53 9.19
CA ASN A 668 -31.75 6.32 7.86
C ASN A 668 -32.75 7.41 7.44
N VAL A 669 -32.98 7.50 6.14
CA VAL A 669 -34.06 8.26 5.53
C VAL A 669 -34.63 7.45 4.37
N THR A 670 -35.95 7.42 4.27
CA THR A 670 -36.68 6.81 3.14
C THR A 670 -37.44 7.91 2.42
N GLY A 671 -37.29 7.98 1.10
CA GLY A 671 -37.98 8.91 0.24
C GLY A 671 -39.47 8.59 0.14
N THR A 672 -40.25 9.60 -0.26
CA THR A 672 -41.70 9.47 -0.51
C THR A 672 -42.06 9.45 -2.00
N ALA A 673 -41.10 9.76 -2.88
CA ALA A 673 -41.27 9.72 -4.32
C ALA A 673 -40.99 8.31 -4.87
N VAL A 674 -41.87 7.82 -5.75
CA VAL A 674 -41.68 6.56 -6.49
C VAL A 674 -40.84 6.85 -7.73
N LEU A 675 -39.63 6.28 -7.80
CA LEU A 675 -38.61 6.67 -8.78
C LEU A 675 -38.33 5.59 -9.83
N THR A 676 -39.30 4.72 -10.12
CA THR A 676 -39.15 3.63 -11.11
C THR A 676 -38.64 4.14 -12.47
N ALA A 677 -39.03 5.35 -12.88
CA ALA A 677 -38.61 6.01 -14.13
C ALA A 677 -37.63 7.18 -13.90
N GLY A 678 -36.92 7.20 -12.76
CA GLY A 678 -35.97 8.26 -12.41
C GLY A 678 -36.64 9.55 -11.95
N ILE A 679 -35.90 10.67 -12.00
CA ILE A 679 -36.39 12.00 -11.57
C ILE A 679 -37.14 12.76 -12.67
N GLY A 680 -37.20 12.23 -13.90
CA GLY A 680 -37.88 12.82 -15.06
C GLY A 680 -36.95 13.56 -16.03
N ALA A 681 -37.22 13.46 -17.33
CA ALA A 681 -36.31 13.85 -18.42
C ALA A 681 -35.90 15.32 -18.50
N ALA A 682 -36.61 16.22 -17.84
CA ALA A 682 -36.33 17.66 -17.80
C ALA A 682 -35.73 18.12 -16.46
N ASN A 683 -35.58 17.21 -15.50
CA ASN A 683 -35.20 17.55 -14.14
C ASN A 683 -33.72 17.23 -13.90
N VAL A 684 -33.07 18.13 -13.18
CA VAL A 684 -31.71 17.97 -12.65
C VAL A 684 -31.79 18.31 -11.16
N GLU A 685 -31.30 17.41 -10.31
CA GLU A 685 -31.33 17.57 -8.86
C GLU A 685 -29.97 17.23 -8.27
N THR A 686 -29.50 18.04 -7.32
CA THR A 686 -28.25 17.80 -6.60
C THR A 686 -28.58 17.34 -5.19
N LEU A 687 -28.16 16.11 -4.86
CA LEU A 687 -28.22 15.56 -3.52
C LEU A 687 -26.87 15.74 -2.83
N THR A 688 -26.85 16.46 -1.72
CA THR A 688 -25.68 16.60 -0.86
C THR A 688 -25.84 15.74 0.39
N ILE A 689 -24.91 14.83 0.65
CA ILE A 689 -24.84 13.99 1.84
C ILE A 689 -23.64 14.42 2.66
N THR A 690 -23.87 14.77 3.93
CA THR A 690 -22.82 15.22 4.86
C THR A 690 -22.68 14.25 6.02
N GLN A 691 -21.47 13.73 6.24
CA GLN A 691 -21.11 12.88 7.37
C GLN A 691 -19.88 13.45 8.07
N GLY A 692 -20.09 14.11 9.22
CA GLY A 692 -19.01 14.82 9.91
C GLY A 692 -18.43 15.91 9.01
N SER A 693 -17.13 15.82 8.69
CA SER A 693 -16.45 16.73 7.74
C SER A 693 -16.49 16.26 6.29
N LYS A 694 -17.04 15.08 5.99
CA LYS A 694 -17.13 14.53 4.64
C LYS A 694 -18.41 15.03 3.97
N ILE A 695 -18.28 15.60 2.78
CA ILE A 695 -19.42 16.09 1.99
C ILE A 695 -19.39 15.40 0.63
N ALA A 696 -20.50 14.79 0.24
CA ALA A 696 -20.72 14.19 -1.06
C ALA A 696 -21.84 14.93 -1.77
N ALA A 697 -21.56 15.55 -2.91
CA ALA A 697 -22.56 16.19 -3.74
C ALA A 697 -22.74 15.37 -5.02
N ILE A 698 -23.96 14.87 -5.24
CA ILE A 698 -24.32 14.02 -6.37
C ILE A 698 -25.29 14.82 -7.23
N THR A 699 -24.89 15.16 -8.46
CA THR A 699 -25.82 15.72 -9.46
C THR A 699 -26.49 14.58 -10.21
N LEU A 700 -27.82 14.55 -10.18
CA LEU A 700 -28.68 13.57 -10.81
C LEU A 700 -29.41 14.24 -11.96
N ASN A 701 -29.29 13.67 -13.17
CA ASN A 701 -29.93 14.19 -14.38
C ASN A 701 -30.85 13.13 -14.99
N GLY A 702 -32.13 13.47 -15.15
CA GLY A 702 -33.14 12.53 -15.65
C GLY A 702 -33.19 12.42 -17.18
N ALA A 703 -32.41 13.19 -17.94
CA ALA A 703 -32.40 13.13 -19.40
C ALA A 703 -31.97 11.75 -19.93
N ALA A 704 -32.40 11.39 -21.15
CA ALA A 704 -32.18 10.04 -21.68
C ALA A 704 -30.69 9.70 -21.83
N GLY A 705 -30.26 8.60 -21.20
CA GLY A 705 -28.86 8.15 -21.18
C GLY A 705 -28.03 8.69 -20.02
N GLU A 706 -28.63 9.49 -19.13
CA GLU A 706 -27.97 10.10 -17.96
C GLU A 706 -28.13 9.27 -16.67
N ASN A 707 -27.50 9.74 -15.60
CA ASN A 707 -27.35 9.01 -14.33
C ASN A 707 -28.58 8.99 -13.41
N ALA A 708 -29.74 9.48 -13.85
CA ALA A 708 -30.97 9.45 -13.06
C ALA A 708 -32.23 9.11 -13.89
N THR A 709 -32.09 8.24 -14.90
CA THR A 709 -33.21 7.75 -15.73
C THR A 709 -34.03 6.62 -15.08
N SER A 710 -33.53 6.03 -13.99
CA SER A 710 -34.21 5.02 -13.18
C SER A 710 -33.73 5.08 -11.73
N ILE A 711 -34.48 4.49 -10.80
CA ILE A 711 -34.05 4.38 -9.39
C ILE A 711 -32.71 3.62 -9.26
N ASP A 712 -32.45 2.64 -10.13
CA ASP A 712 -31.20 1.89 -10.10
C ASP A 712 -30.02 2.77 -10.53
N ASP A 713 -30.21 3.66 -11.52
CA ASP A 713 -29.19 4.65 -11.91
C ASP A 713 -28.89 5.61 -10.77
N ILE A 714 -29.92 6.10 -10.08
CA ILE A 714 -29.80 7.00 -8.92
C ILE A 714 -29.03 6.32 -7.79
N VAL A 715 -29.42 5.10 -7.42
CA VAL A 715 -28.74 4.31 -6.37
C VAL A 715 -27.28 4.07 -6.75
N ASN A 716 -27.00 3.73 -8.00
CA ASN A 716 -25.64 3.51 -8.48
C ASN A 716 -24.81 4.80 -8.48
N ALA A 717 -25.37 5.93 -8.94
CA ALA A 717 -24.70 7.22 -8.94
C ALA A 717 -24.34 7.65 -7.51
N ILE A 718 -25.27 7.51 -6.57
CA ILE A 718 -25.04 7.85 -5.16
C ILE A 718 -23.99 6.91 -4.55
N ASN A 719 -24.13 5.59 -4.68
CA ASN A 719 -23.14 4.65 -4.11
C ASN A 719 -21.76 4.78 -4.76
N SER A 720 -21.69 5.10 -6.05
CA SER A 720 -20.43 5.40 -6.75
C SER A 720 -19.74 6.61 -6.12
N GLU A 721 -20.49 7.69 -5.87
CA GLU A 721 -19.94 8.88 -5.22
C GLU A 721 -19.55 8.61 -3.76
N LEU A 722 -20.39 7.92 -2.97
CA LEU A 722 -20.15 7.66 -1.55
C LEU A 722 -18.97 6.72 -1.31
N SER A 723 -18.72 5.77 -2.22
CA SER A 723 -17.57 4.87 -2.14
C SER A 723 -16.26 5.52 -2.62
N THR A 724 -16.33 6.64 -3.34
CA THR A 724 -15.15 7.32 -3.89
C THR A 724 -14.41 8.12 -2.81
N SER A 725 -13.09 7.98 -2.79
CA SER A 725 -12.18 8.84 -2.01
C SER A 725 -11.44 9.79 -2.94
N TYR A 726 -11.48 11.09 -2.63
CA TYR A 726 -10.85 12.14 -3.41
C TYR A 726 -9.53 12.57 -2.78
N ALA A 727 -8.53 12.81 -3.63
CA ALA A 727 -7.33 13.53 -3.24
C ALA A 727 -7.54 15.04 -3.42
N GLN A 728 -6.94 15.85 -2.54
CA GLN A 728 -7.08 17.29 -2.64
C GLN A 728 -6.33 17.82 -3.86
N SER A 729 -6.95 18.69 -4.63
CA SER A 729 -6.34 19.41 -5.74
C SER A 729 -6.63 20.90 -5.61
N ILE A 730 -5.62 21.74 -5.79
CA ILE A 730 -5.73 23.20 -5.71
C ILE A 730 -5.24 23.82 -7.02
N MET A 731 -5.91 24.87 -7.51
CA MET A 731 -5.61 25.48 -8.81
C MET A 731 -5.43 27.00 -8.68
N GLY A 732 -4.41 27.55 -9.34
CA GLY A 732 -4.19 28.99 -9.42
C GLY A 732 -5.28 29.70 -10.24
N ASN A 733 -5.58 30.96 -9.90
CA ASN A 733 -6.62 31.74 -10.59
C ASN A 733 -6.14 32.54 -11.79
N ILE A 734 -4.84 32.55 -12.10
CA ILE A 734 -4.33 33.30 -13.25
C ILE A 734 -3.94 32.36 -14.37
N LYS A 735 -4.59 32.59 -15.52
CA LYS A 735 -4.32 31.86 -16.75
C LYS A 735 -2.99 32.33 -17.31
N ASN A 736 -2.11 31.37 -17.56
CA ASN A 736 -0.84 31.63 -18.22
C ASN A 736 -0.87 31.10 -19.65
N THR A 737 -0.54 31.96 -20.61
CA THR A 737 -0.62 31.70 -22.05
C THR A 737 0.67 32.05 -22.77
N LEU A 738 0.73 31.75 -24.07
CA LEU A 738 1.70 32.34 -24.98
C LEU A 738 1.25 33.75 -25.40
N SER A 739 2.03 34.38 -26.29
CA SER A 739 1.82 35.76 -26.76
C SER A 739 0.52 36.00 -27.52
N ASP A 740 -0.17 34.95 -27.96
CA ASP A 740 -1.48 35.02 -28.61
C ASP A 740 -2.66 35.18 -27.63
N GLY A 741 -2.39 35.13 -26.32
CA GLY A 741 -3.40 35.26 -25.26
C GLY A 741 -4.41 34.10 -25.17
N THR A 742 -4.26 33.05 -25.98
CA THR A 742 -5.25 31.96 -26.09
C THR A 742 -4.62 30.59 -25.87
N THR A 743 -3.42 30.36 -26.38
CA THR A 743 -2.67 29.10 -26.21
C THR A 743 -2.13 29.01 -24.80
N ALA A 744 -2.58 28.02 -24.03
CA ALA A 744 -2.09 27.74 -22.68
C ALA A 744 -0.58 27.43 -22.67
N ILE A 745 0.12 27.86 -21.62
CA ILE A 745 1.48 27.36 -21.39
C ILE A 745 1.44 25.87 -21.00
N THR A 746 2.56 25.18 -21.19
CA THR A 746 2.77 23.80 -20.75
C THR A 746 4.02 23.74 -19.87
N ASN A 747 4.30 22.58 -19.29
CA ASN A 747 5.57 22.34 -18.58
C ASN A 747 6.81 22.54 -19.47
N THR A 748 6.71 22.40 -20.79
CA THR A 748 7.81 22.61 -21.74
C THR A 748 7.95 24.05 -22.23
N THR A 749 7.02 24.94 -21.88
CA THR A 749 7.07 26.35 -22.31
C THR A 749 8.29 27.04 -21.74
N ALA A 750 9.03 27.75 -22.60
CA ALA A 750 10.19 28.55 -22.21
C ALA A 750 9.76 29.83 -21.48
N TRP A 751 10.45 30.18 -20.39
CA TRP A 751 10.07 31.30 -19.51
C TRP A 751 9.96 32.66 -20.22
N ASP A 752 10.77 32.91 -21.24
CA ASP A 752 10.75 34.17 -22.01
C ASP A 752 9.55 34.32 -22.95
N THR A 753 8.74 33.26 -23.10
CA THR A 753 7.52 33.23 -23.92
C THR A 753 6.23 33.28 -23.09
N VAL A 754 6.33 33.29 -21.76
CA VAL A 754 5.18 33.24 -20.85
C VAL A 754 4.48 34.60 -20.76
N TYR A 755 3.16 34.56 -20.86
CA TYR A 755 2.25 35.68 -20.61
C TYR A 755 1.31 35.29 -19.47
N SER A 756 1.24 36.10 -18.42
CA SER A 756 0.34 35.90 -17.28
C SER A 756 -0.81 36.90 -17.38
N GLY A 757 -2.06 36.43 -17.38
CA GLY A 757 -3.23 37.30 -17.53
C GLY A 757 -3.24 38.13 -18.82
N GLY A 758 -2.60 37.62 -19.89
CA GLY A 758 -2.47 38.31 -21.18
C GLY A 758 -1.36 39.37 -21.25
N VAL A 759 -0.56 39.55 -20.19
CA VAL A 759 0.59 40.46 -20.17
C VAL A 759 1.89 39.64 -20.19
N SER A 760 2.89 40.06 -20.97
CA SER A 760 4.20 39.38 -20.99
C SER A 760 4.80 39.36 -19.59
N ALA A 761 5.28 38.18 -19.15
CA ALA A 761 5.94 38.00 -17.85
C ALA A 761 7.23 38.83 -17.71
N GLY A 762 7.79 39.32 -18.81
CA GLY A 762 8.95 40.21 -18.82
C GLY A 762 10.27 39.52 -18.46
N LEU A 763 10.32 38.19 -18.55
CA LEU A 763 11.49 37.36 -18.26
C LEU A 763 12.40 37.34 -19.51
N ALA A 764 13.64 37.81 -19.38
CA ALA A 764 14.58 37.86 -20.50
C ALA A 764 15.58 36.69 -20.47
N THR A 765 15.83 36.09 -21.63
CA THR A 765 16.93 35.14 -21.82
C THR A 765 18.27 35.80 -21.48
N GLY A 766 19.10 35.16 -20.67
CA GLY A 766 20.39 35.71 -20.18
C GLY A 766 20.39 36.31 -18.76
N THR A 767 19.24 36.42 -18.09
CA THR A 767 19.13 36.89 -16.69
C THR A 767 18.50 35.81 -15.82
N ALA A 768 19.04 35.58 -14.61
CA ALA A 768 18.44 34.66 -13.65
C ALA A 768 17.35 35.38 -12.83
N TYR A 769 16.23 34.71 -12.59
CA TYR A 769 15.11 35.22 -11.80
C TYR A 769 14.74 34.20 -10.72
N GLU A 770 14.37 34.68 -9.53
CA GLU A 770 13.99 33.81 -8.41
C GLU A 770 12.47 33.85 -8.20
N ILE A 771 11.87 32.68 -8.09
CA ILE A 771 10.49 32.45 -7.68
C ILE A 771 10.56 31.81 -6.30
N THR A 772 9.84 32.35 -5.31
CA THR A 772 9.71 31.72 -3.99
C THR A 772 8.28 31.27 -3.76
N PHE A 773 8.08 30.25 -2.95
CA PHE A 773 6.74 29.80 -2.59
C PHE A 773 6.69 29.24 -1.17
N ASP A 774 5.55 29.39 -0.53
CA ASP A 774 5.27 28.97 0.83
C ASP A 774 3.87 28.33 0.92
N GLY A 775 3.64 27.44 1.87
CA GLY A 775 2.35 26.79 2.05
C GLY A 775 2.37 25.70 3.11
N HIS A 776 1.42 24.77 3.05
CA HIS A 776 1.24 23.68 3.99
C HIS A 776 1.02 22.35 3.28
N LYS A 777 1.59 21.28 3.83
CA LYS A 777 1.32 19.90 3.40
C LYS A 777 -0.09 19.45 3.78
N SER A 778 -0.45 18.27 3.31
CA SER A 778 -1.71 17.60 3.65
C SER A 778 -1.96 17.44 5.15
N ASN A 779 -0.89 17.26 5.95
CA ASN A 779 -0.95 17.15 7.41
C ASN A 779 -0.85 18.50 8.16
N GLY A 780 -0.83 19.63 7.43
CA GLY A 780 -0.73 20.97 8.00
C GLY A 780 0.70 21.43 8.35
N ALA A 781 1.74 20.67 8.03
CA ALA A 781 3.12 21.11 8.22
C ALA A 781 3.50 22.18 7.18
N ALA A 782 4.12 23.28 7.64
CA ALA A 782 4.56 24.35 6.75
C ALA A 782 5.66 23.87 5.77
N VAL A 783 5.61 24.39 4.55
CA VAL A 783 6.56 24.17 3.45
C VAL A 783 6.97 25.52 2.90
N SER A 784 8.24 25.64 2.55
CA SER A 784 8.77 26.78 1.81
C SER A 784 9.81 26.30 0.82
N GLY A 785 9.86 26.89 -0.36
CA GLY A 785 10.83 26.56 -1.39
C GLY A 785 11.13 27.74 -2.29
N SER A 786 12.15 27.58 -3.12
CA SER A 786 12.46 28.52 -4.19
C SER A 786 12.91 27.80 -5.44
N TYR A 787 12.72 28.46 -6.59
CA TYR A 787 13.18 28.03 -7.88
C TYR A 787 13.87 29.21 -8.58
N THR A 788 15.10 28.98 -9.04
CA THR A 788 15.85 29.96 -9.85
C THR A 788 15.72 29.60 -11.32
N ILE A 789 15.13 30.50 -12.11
CA ILE A 789 15.11 30.41 -13.57
C ILE A 789 16.56 30.54 -14.08
N PRO A 790 17.11 29.53 -14.81
CA PRO A 790 18.49 29.58 -15.29
C PRO A 790 18.72 30.68 -16.32
N SER A 791 19.91 31.30 -16.28
CA SER A 791 20.31 32.35 -17.24
C SER A 791 20.43 31.85 -18.69
N ALA A 792 20.64 30.54 -18.89
CA ALA A 792 20.68 29.90 -20.21
C ALA A 792 19.29 29.70 -20.85
N GLY A 793 18.22 30.14 -20.19
CA GLY A 793 16.84 29.76 -20.54
C GLY A 793 16.49 28.41 -19.89
N GLY A 794 15.21 28.25 -19.55
CA GLY A 794 14.66 27.05 -18.92
C GLY A 794 13.16 26.98 -19.19
N THR A 795 12.52 25.89 -18.76
CA THR A 795 11.08 25.68 -18.94
C THR A 795 10.33 25.72 -17.61
N VAL A 796 9.01 25.81 -17.68
CA VAL A 796 8.11 25.79 -16.52
C VAL A 796 8.27 24.50 -15.69
N GLN A 797 8.69 23.38 -16.31
CA GLN A 797 8.96 22.09 -15.64
C GLN A 797 9.90 22.23 -14.43
N GLY A 798 10.89 23.12 -14.50
CA GLY A 798 11.81 23.32 -13.38
C GLY A 798 11.11 23.82 -12.11
N LEU A 799 10.13 24.72 -12.25
CA LEU A 799 9.31 25.19 -11.12
C LEU A 799 8.41 24.07 -10.60
N LEU A 800 7.75 23.32 -11.49
CA LEU A 800 6.88 22.21 -11.11
C LEU A 800 7.65 21.16 -10.29
N SER A 801 8.82 20.75 -10.76
CA SER A 801 9.67 19.82 -10.02
C SER A 801 10.16 20.38 -8.68
N ALA A 802 10.49 21.68 -8.61
CA ALA A 802 10.90 22.31 -7.36
C ALA A 802 9.76 22.33 -6.32
N ILE A 803 8.52 22.55 -6.75
CA ILE A 803 7.34 22.45 -5.90
C ILE A 803 7.18 21.01 -5.41
N GLU A 804 7.20 20.00 -6.28
CA GLU A 804 7.09 18.60 -5.85
C GLU A 804 8.16 18.20 -4.84
N VAL A 805 9.42 18.61 -5.07
CA VAL A 805 10.54 18.36 -4.15
C VAL A 805 10.30 19.00 -2.78
N ALA A 806 9.86 20.26 -2.73
CA ALA A 806 9.60 20.97 -1.48
C ALA A 806 8.49 20.30 -0.64
N TYR A 807 7.53 19.69 -1.32
CA TYR A 807 6.47 18.88 -0.73
C TYR A 807 6.87 17.41 -0.50
N ASN A 808 8.15 17.05 -0.60
CA ASN A 808 8.67 15.68 -0.48
C ASN A 808 7.98 14.68 -1.44
N TYR A 809 7.59 15.13 -2.62
CA TYR A 809 6.84 14.38 -3.62
C TYR A 809 5.47 13.87 -3.13
N GLU A 810 4.94 14.40 -2.02
CA GLU A 810 3.59 14.12 -1.52
C GLU A 810 2.51 14.72 -2.45
N VAL A 811 2.88 15.66 -3.31
CA VAL A 811 2.01 16.28 -4.32
C VAL A 811 2.56 16.06 -5.73
N SER A 812 1.69 16.22 -6.73
CA SER A 812 2.06 16.45 -8.14
C SER A 812 1.77 17.88 -8.53
N ALA A 813 2.70 18.55 -9.21
CA ALA A 813 2.55 19.91 -9.71
C ALA A 813 2.47 19.90 -11.24
N ALA A 814 1.42 20.49 -11.81
CA ALA A 814 1.20 20.50 -13.25
C ALA A 814 0.66 21.85 -13.75
N ILE A 815 0.80 22.11 -15.04
CA ILE A 815 -0.04 23.08 -15.73
C ILE A 815 -1.18 22.33 -16.40
N ASN A 816 -2.43 22.69 -16.12
CA ASN A 816 -3.58 22.06 -16.78
C ASN A 816 -3.71 22.52 -18.25
N THR A 817 -4.63 21.88 -18.97
CA THR A 817 -4.89 22.17 -20.40
C THR A 817 -5.29 23.63 -20.68
N TYR A 818 -5.72 24.36 -19.65
CA TYR A 818 -6.12 25.76 -19.76
C TYR A 818 -5.02 26.75 -19.36
N GLY A 819 -3.85 26.29 -18.89
CA GLY A 819 -2.72 27.15 -18.55
C GLY A 819 -2.69 27.61 -17.09
N TYR A 820 -3.42 26.94 -16.19
CA TYR A 820 -3.37 27.20 -14.75
C TYR A 820 -2.43 26.22 -14.05
N LEU A 821 -1.75 26.69 -13.01
CA LEU A 821 -1.01 25.83 -12.10
C LEU A 821 -1.99 24.99 -11.26
N VAL A 822 -1.77 23.69 -11.20
CA VAL A 822 -2.55 22.75 -10.39
C VAL A 822 -1.59 21.94 -9.52
N ILE A 823 -1.86 21.91 -8.21
CA ILE A 823 -1.14 21.06 -7.26
C ILE A 823 -2.12 20.03 -6.70
N THR A 824 -1.82 18.75 -6.87
CA THR A 824 -2.68 17.64 -6.43
C THR A 824 -1.94 16.79 -5.40
N ASN A 825 -2.55 16.59 -4.24
CA ASN A 825 -2.09 15.63 -3.25
C ASN A 825 -2.14 14.20 -3.85
N LYS A 826 -1.10 13.39 -3.65
CA LYS A 826 -1.11 11.99 -4.10
C LYS A 826 -1.91 11.08 -3.17
N ALA A 827 -2.14 11.52 -1.92
CA ALA A 827 -2.98 10.82 -0.96
C ALA A 827 -4.43 11.30 -1.01
N THR A 828 -5.37 10.37 -0.96
CA THR A 828 -6.81 10.64 -0.81
C THR A 828 -7.16 10.99 0.64
N GLY A 829 -8.21 11.76 0.86
CA GLY A 829 -8.70 12.12 2.19
C GLY A 829 -8.50 13.59 2.55
N ASN A 830 -8.94 13.97 3.75
CA ASN A 830 -8.88 15.35 4.23
C ASN A 830 -7.42 15.85 4.20
N SER A 831 -7.23 17.10 3.78
CA SER A 831 -5.89 17.64 3.55
C SER A 831 -5.90 19.16 3.76
N SER A 832 -4.80 19.67 4.33
CA SER A 832 -4.55 21.10 4.58
C SER A 832 -3.64 21.72 3.51
N LEU A 833 -3.66 21.18 2.29
CA LEU A 833 -2.78 21.61 1.21
C LEU A 833 -3.12 23.04 0.75
N ASP A 834 -2.14 23.93 0.79
CA ASP A 834 -2.19 25.27 0.20
C ASP A 834 -0.83 25.62 -0.41
N ILE A 835 -0.78 26.61 -1.31
CA ILE A 835 0.48 27.16 -1.80
C ILE A 835 0.31 28.63 -2.22
N SER A 836 1.26 29.45 -1.81
CA SER A 836 1.40 30.85 -2.21
C SER A 836 2.69 30.98 -3.02
N ILE A 837 2.61 31.60 -4.19
CA ILE A 837 3.75 31.81 -5.08
C ILE A 837 4.06 33.30 -5.11
N THR A 838 5.31 33.64 -4.84
CA THR A 838 5.83 35.00 -4.89
C THR A 838 6.69 35.17 -6.14
N GLU A 839 6.32 36.15 -6.96
CA GLU A 839 6.93 36.42 -8.26
C GLU A 839 8.29 37.12 -8.17
N PRO A 840 9.11 37.07 -9.23
CA PRO A 840 10.35 37.83 -9.31
C PRO A 840 10.10 39.35 -9.28
N VAL A 841 10.87 40.08 -8.48
CA VAL A 841 10.71 41.54 -8.29
C VAL A 841 10.76 42.29 -9.63
N GLY A 842 9.69 43.05 -9.93
CA GLY A 842 9.60 43.90 -11.13
C GLY A 842 9.24 43.15 -12.41
N LYS A 843 8.67 41.94 -12.30
CA LYS A 843 8.14 41.11 -13.40
C LYS A 843 6.62 40.96 -13.27
N ASN A 844 5.98 40.44 -14.32
CA ASN A 844 4.53 40.24 -14.38
C ASN A 844 4.21 38.74 -14.46
N LEU A 845 4.85 37.91 -13.63
CA LEU A 845 4.72 36.46 -13.70
C LEU A 845 3.81 35.97 -12.58
N ASP A 846 2.52 35.86 -12.86
CA ASP A 846 1.53 35.53 -11.84
C ASP A 846 0.87 34.16 -12.10
N PHE A 847 0.96 33.27 -11.12
CA PHE A 847 0.23 31.99 -11.11
C PHE A 847 -1.06 32.06 -10.29
N GLY A 848 -1.32 33.19 -9.65
CA GLY A 848 -2.45 33.42 -8.79
C GLY A 848 -2.23 32.97 -7.33
N SER A 849 -3.21 33.28 -6.49
CA SER A 849 -3.28 32.75 -5.12
C SER A 849 -3.99 31.39 -5.15
N VAL A 850 -3.34 30.38 -4.58
CA VAL A 850 -3.81 29.00 -4.58
C VAL A 850 -4.25 28.62 -3.16
N VAL A 851 -5.54 28.78 -2.86
CA VAL A 851 -6.13 28.37 -1.59
C VAL A 851 -7.31 27.42 -1.81
N THR A 852 -7.56 26.58 -0.82
CA THR A 852 -8.50 25.44 -0.84
C THR A 852 -9.87 25.78 -1.45
N SER A 853 -10.40 24.89 -2.30
CA SER A 853 -11.80 24.91 -2.76
C SER A 853 -12.75 24.37 -1.67
N ASN A 854 -14.02 24.77 -1.53
CA ASN A 854 -14.95 25.52 -2.39
C ASN A 854 -14.51 26.96 -2.74
N ILE A 855 -15.06 27.53 -3.82
CA ILE A 855 -15.01 28.99 -4.04
C ILE A 855 -15.58 29.60 -2.77
N VAL A 856 -14.77 30.22 -1.91
CA VAL A 856 -15.20 30.86 -0.66
C VAL A 856 -14.63 32.27 -0.70
N GLY A 857 -15.49 33.29 -0.67
CA GLY A 857 -15.07 34.70 -0.67
C GLY A 857 -14.01 34.93 0.40
N ASN A 858 -12.85 35.49 0.03
CA ASN A 858 -11.78 35.76 1.00
C ASN A 858 -12.18 36.82 2.05
N VAL A 859 -13.24 37.60 1.78
CA VAL A 859 -13.82 38.58 2.69
C VAL A 859 -15.07 38.03 3.38
N ARG A 860 -15.01 37.99 4.72
CA ARG A 860 -16.17 37.69 5.58
C ARG A 860 -16.98 38.95 5.82
N ASN A 861 -18.17 39.00 5.24
CA ASN A 861 -19.12 40.08 5.41
C ASN A 861 -19.98 39.86 6.67
N THR A 862 -20.28 40.92 7.41
CA THR A 862 -20.99 40.85 8.70
C THR A 862 -22.17 41.82 8.73
N LYS A 863 -23.08 41.68 9.71
CA LYS A 863 -24.30 42.51 9.78
C LYS A 863 -24.12 43.89 10.44
N THR A 864 -23.06 44.04 11.23
CA THR A 864 -22.65 45.27 11.95
C THR A 864 -21.27 45.00 12.54
N ALA A 865 -20.41 46.02 12.68
CA ALA A 865 -19.03 45.99 13.19
C ALA A 865 -18.75 44.87 14.22
N GLY A 866 -18.46 43.66 13.70
CA GLY A 866 -17.76 42.58 14.40
C GLY A 866 -18.53 41.53 15.20
N ALA A 867 -19.73 41.02 14.83
CA ALA A 867 -20.25 39.83 15.54
C ALA A 867 -21.01 38.75 14.74
N ALA A 868 -21.93 39.07 13.81
CA ALA A 868 -22.74 38.06 13.11
C ALA A 868 -22.48 38.08 11.59
N ALA A 869 -22.20 36.92 11.03
CA ALA A 869 -22.06 36.72 9.59
C ALA A 869 -23.37 37.02 8.85
N ILE A 870 -23.28 37.61 7.65
CA ILE A 870 -24.44 37.70 6.75
C ILE A 870 -24.84 36.31 6.24
N THR A 871 -26.11 36.15 5.91
CA THR A 871 -26.74 34.94 5.38
C THR A 871 -27.55 35.31 4.14
N GLU A 872 -27.97 34.33 3.35
CA GLU A 872 -28.82 34.53 2.17
C GLU A 872 -30.17 35.20 2.48
N THR A 873 -30.65 35.12 3.72
CA THR A 873 -31.92 35.73 4.15
C THR A 873 -31.80 37.21 4.51
N ASP A 874 -30.58 37.72 4.65
CA ASP A 874 -30.30 39.13 4.93
C ASP A 874 -30.37 39.97 3.65
N THR A 875 -30.55 41.28 3.80
CA THR A 875 -30.62 42.23 2.69
C THR A 875 -29.30 42.96 2.45
N PHE A 876 -29.13 43.62 1.30
CA PHE A 876 -27.94 44.46 1.05
C PHE A 876 -27.79 45.60 2.08
N ASN A 877 -28.89 46.04 2.71
CA ASN A 877 -28.87 47.06 3.76
C ASN A 877 -28.36 46.51 5.11
N ASP A 878 -28.27 45.19 5.25
CA ASP A 878 -27.74 44.54 6.45
C ASP A 878 -26.23 44.36 6.38
N ILE A 879 -25.53 44.70 5.28
CA ILE A 879 -24.07 44.51 5.16
C ILE A 879 -23.33 45.62 5.92
N ASP A 880 -22.45 45.24 6.84
CA ASP A 880 -21.62 46.18 7.61
C ASP A 880 -20.66 46.97 6.73
N GLY A 881 -20.55 48.29 6.98
CA GLY A 881 -19.59 49.16 6.30
C GLY A 881 -19.94 49.54 4.86
N HIS A 882 -21.08 49.11 4.32
CA HIS A 882 -21.51 49.49 2.97
C HIS A 882 -21.90 50.97 2.87
N THR A 883 -21.74 51.55 1.67
CA THR A 883 -22.18 52.90 1.29
C THR A 883 -23.13 52.90 0.09
N LEU A 884 -23.75 51.74 -0.21
CA LEU A 884 -24.72 51.56 -1.30
C LEU A 884 -25.98 52.43 -1.08
N VAL A 885 -26.48 53.08 -2.13
CA VAL A 885 -27.69 53.91 -2.11
C VAL A 885 -28.88 53.31 -2.88
N GLY A 886 -28.67 52.19 -3.57
CA GLY A 886 -29.68 51.52 -4.40
C GLY A 886 -29.66 52.04 -5.84
N GLY A 887 -29.68 51.12 -6.80
CA GLY A 887 -29.57 51.39 -8.24
C GLY A 887 -28.15 51.25 -8.81
N GLU A 888 -27.14 51.02 -7.97
CA GLU A 888 -25.79 50.65 -8.43
C GLU A 888 -25.79 49.26 -9.07
N VAL A 889 -24.87 49.04 -10.01
CA VAL A 889 -24.72 47.75 -10.71
C VAL A 889 -23.46 47.05 -10.20
N ILE A 890 -23.65 45.90 -9.57
CA ILE A 890 -22.57 44.95 -9.29
C ILE A 890 -22.38 44.11 -10.55
N ASN A 891 -21.21 44.20 -11.17
CA ASN A 891 -20.88 43.33 -12.29
C ASN A 891 -20.14 42.12 -11.75
N PHE A 892 -20.26 40.98 -12.40
CA PHE A 892 -19.43 39.84 -12.08
C PHE A 892 -19.06 39.10 -13.36
N SER A 893 -17.86 38.55 -13.38
CA SER A 893 -17.41 37.69 -14.47
C SER A 893 -16.76 36.44 -13.92
N GLY A 894 -16.59 35.44 -14.76
CA GLY A 894 -16.11 34.16 -14.31
C GLY A 894 -16.00 33.15 -15.43
N TYR A 895 -15.81 31.89 -15.06
CA TYR A 895 -15.71 30.77 -16.00
C TYR A 895 -16.55 29.61 -15.49
N LYS A 896 -17.28 28.94 -16.37
CA LYS A 896 -17.95 27.66 -16.06
C LYS A 896 -16.92 26.54 -15.92
N ALA A 897 -17.38 25.34 -15.54
CA ALA A 897 -16.55 24.13 -15.46
C ALA A 897 -15.89 23.70 -16.78
N ASP A 898 -16.42 24.15 -17.92
CA ASP A 898 -15.88 23.88 -19.27
C ASP A 898 -14.93 24.98 -19.79
N GLY A 899 -14.65 26.01 -18.98
CA GLY A 899 -13.81 27.15 -19.31
C GLY A 899 -14.52 28.26 -20.09
N THR A 900 -15.83 28.16 -20.32
CA THR A 900 -16.63 29.20 -20.99
C THR A 900 -16.74 30.43 -20.08
N ALA A 901 -16.43 31.60 -20.61
CA ALA A 901 -16.58 32.86 -19.88
C ALA A 901 -18.06 33.13 -19.55
N VAL A 902 -18.31 33.54 -18.32
CA VAL A 902 -19.61 34.01 -17.82
C VAL A 902 -19.45 35.47 -17.46
N GLU A 903 -20.38 36.29 -17.93
CA GLU A 903 -20.53 37.66 -17.46
C GLU A 903 -21.97 37.86 -17.02
N GLY A 904 -22.15 38.55 -15.91
CA GLY A 904 -23.46 38.89 -15.37
C GLY A 904 -23.40 40.22 -14.65
N SER A 905 -24.59 40.76 -14.38
CA SER A 905 -24.72 41.95 -13.58
C SER A 905 -25.97 41.87 -12.73
N TYR A 906 -25.91 42.54 -11.58
CA TYR A 906 -27.00 42.66 -10.64
C TYR A 906 -27.19 44.13 -10.30
N THR A 907 -28.39 44.66 -10.50
CA THR A 907 -28.73 46.03 -10.06
C THR A 907 -29.20 45.96 -8.62
N VAL A 908 -28.46 46.61 -7.73
CA VAL A 908 -28.70 46.58 -6.28
C VAL A 908 -30.02 47.26 -5.95
N ASN A 909 -30.91 46.51 -5.32
CA ASN A 909 -32.03 47.05 -4.56
C ASN A 909 -31.81 46.70 -3.09
N LEU A 910 -31.74 47.73 -2.23
CA LEU A 910 -31.38 47.58 -0.82
C LEU A 910 -32.37 46.71 -0.03
N ALA A 911 -33.59 46.52 -0.54
CA ALA A 911 -34.63 45.69 0.09
C ALA A 911 -34.59 44.22 -0.37
N ASP A 912 -33.79 43.87 -1.39
CA ASP A 912 -33.69 42.50 -1.86
C ASP A 912 -32.82 41.66 -0.90
N GLN A 913 -33.23 40.42 -0.69
CA GLN A 913 -32.42 39.43 0.02
C GLN A 913 -31.20 39.05 -0.81
N LEU A 914 -30.10 38.72 -0.14
CA LEU A 914 -28.87 38.28 -0.78
C LEU A 914 -29.04 36.96 -1.55
N SER A 915 -30.04 36.15 -1.20
CA SER A 915 -30.48 35.00 -2.00
C SER A 915 -30.83 35.37 -3.44
N VAL A 916 -31.42 36.55 -3.68
CA VAL A 916 -31.77 37.03 -5.02
C VAL A 916 -30.51 37.33 -5.84
N PHE A 917 -29.48 37.86 -5.19
CA PHE A 917 -28.18 38.06 -5.81
C PHE A 917 -27.46 36.73 -6.09
N MET A 918 -27.56 35.74 -5.19
CA MET A 918 -27.03 34.39 -5.44
C MET A 918 -27.71 33.73 -6.65
N THR A 919 -29.04 33.81 -6.76
CA THR A 919 -29.78 33.30 -7.91
C THR A 919 -29.40 34.01 -9.21
N ALA A 920 -29.08 35.31 -9.17
CA ALA A 920 -28.60 36.03 -10.35
C ALA A 920 -27.23 35.51 -10.81
N ILE A 921 -26.34 35.15 -9.87
CA ILE A 921 -25.07 34.48 -10.17
C ILE A 921 -25.37 33.11 -10.79
N GLU A 922 -26.16 32.24 -10.16
CA GLU A 922 -26.50 30.91 -10.69
C GLU A 922 -27.12 30.96 -12.09
N THR A 923 -28.01 31.93 -12.33
CA THR A 923 -28.66 32.15 -13.62
C THR A 923 -27.66 32.52 -14.71
N ALA A 924 -26.68 33.37 -14.40
CA ALA A 924 -25.62 33.73 -15.35
C ALA A 924 -24.75 32.52 -15.74
N TYR A 925 -24.57 31.58 -14.81
CA TYR A 925 -23.90 30.30 -15.08
C TYR A 925 -24.82 29.28 -15.79
N GLY A 926 -26.10 29.61 -16.00
CA GLY A 926 -27.07 28.73 -16.66
C GLY A 926 -27.52 27.57 -15.79
N GLY A 927 -27.49 27.74 -14.45
CA GLY A 927 -27.87 26.71 -13.49
C GLY A 927 -26.83 25.61 -13.27
N SER A 928 -25.64 25.72 -13.86
CA SER A 928 -24.56 24.72 -13.72
C SER A 928 -23.79 24.82 -12.41
N VAL A 929 -24.17 25.74 -11.51
CA VAL A 929 -23.49 26.02 -10.24
C VAL A 929 -24.55 26.34 -9.18
N ASN A 930 -24.22 26.08 -7.92
CA ASN A 930 -24.96 26.53 -6.75
C ASN A 930 -24.15 27.64 -6.08
N ALA A 931 -24.76 28.82 -5.89
CA ALA A 931 -24.18 29.95 -5.16
C ALA A 931 -24.87 30.09 -3.81
N ALA A 932 -24.09 30.15 -2.73
CA ALA A 932 -24.58 30.22 -1.36
C ALA A 932 -23.83 31.25 -0.54
N ILE A 933 -24.30 31.59 0.66
CA ILE A 933 -23.53 32.35 1.65
C ILE A 933 -23.26 31.47 2.88
N GLN A 934 -21.98 31.17 3.13
CA GLN A 934 -21.54 30.42 4.31
C GLN A 934 -20.59 31.26 5.15
N ASP A 935 -20.91 31.42 6.44
CA ASP A 935 -20.17 32.25 7.39
C ASP A 935 -19.86 33.66 6.87
N GLY A 936 -20.80 34.28 6.13
CA GLY A 936 -20.66 35.64 5.62
C GLY A 936 -19.81 35.76 4.35
N ARG A 937 -19.47 34.62 3.73
CA ARG A 937 -18.69 34.53 2.51
C ARG A 937 -19.52 33.89 1.41
N ILE A 938 -19.37 34.36 0.18
CA ILE A 938 -20.02 33.74 -0.98
C ILE A 938 -19.34 32.41 -1.28
N VAL A 939 -20.13 31.36 -1.50
CA VAL A 939 -19.70 30.01 -1.82
C VAL A 939 -20.26 29.54 -3.14
N LEU A 940 -19.42 29.13 -4.12
CA LEU A 940 -19.91 28.49 -5.35
C LEU A 940 -19.48 27.02 -5.43
N THR A 941 -20.37 26.16 -5.91
CA THR A 941 -20.15 24.71 -6.08
C THR A 941 -20.83 24.21 -7.34
N ASP A 942 -20.16 23.44 -8.19
CA ASP A 942 -20.75 22.90 -9.44
C ASP A 942 -20.91 21.38 -9.46
N GLY A 943 -20.52 20.69 -8.38
CA GLY A 943 -20.65 19.24 -8.27
C GLY A 943 -19.77 18.44 -9.23
N THR A 944 -18.82 19.09 -9.92
CA THR A 944 -17.88 18.43 -10.83
C THR A 944 -16.48 18.34 -10.21
N SER A 945 -15.84 17.18 -10.32
CA SER A 945 -14.43 17.03 -9.92
C SER A 945 -13.52 17.72 -10.96
N ASN A 946 -12.63 18.61 -10.51
CA ASN A 946 -11.70 19.43 -11.33
C ASN A 946 -12.37 20.46 -12.25
N SER A 947 -13.09 21.41 -11.65
CA SER A 947 -13.72 22.49 -12.39
C SER A 947 -12.83 23.72 -12.61
N THR A 948 -12.95 24.35 -13.78
CA THR A 948 -12.44 25.71 -14.07
C THR A 948 -13.32 26.82 -13.50
N LEU A 949 -14.20 26.49 -12.55
CA LEU A 949 -15.10 27.44 -11.91
C LEU A 949 -14.32 28.59 -11.28
N GLY A 950 -14.67 29.80 -11.67
CA GLY A 950 -14.10 31.02 -11.09
C GLY A 950 -15.15 32.11 -11.13
N LEU A 951 -15.25 32.91 -10.07
CA LEU A 951 -16.15 34.05 -9.98
C LEU A 951 -15.34 35.27 -9.49
N GLN A 952 -15.44 36.37 -10.21
CA GLN A 952 -14.92 37.66 -9.81
C GLN A 952 -16.10 38.62 -9.73
N ILE A 953 -16.28 39.24 -8.57
CA ILE A 953 -17.32 40.24 -8.37
C ILE A 953 -16.67 41.62 -8.41
N PHE A 954 -17.20 42.50 -9.25
CA PHE A 954 -16.75 43.88 -9.45
C PHE A 954 -17.75 44.80 -8.77
N GLU A 955 -17.36 45.25 -7.58
CA GLU A 955 -18.16 46.15 -6.77
C GLU A 955 -18.19 47.57 -7.37
N PRO A 956 -19.28 48.32 -7.17
CA PRO A 956 -19.36 49.72 -7.56
C PRO A 956 -18.25 50.54 -6.88
N SER A 957 -17.53 51.38 -7.62
CA SER A 957 -16.42 52.15 -7.06
C SER A 957 -16.87 53.03 -5.88
N GLY A 958 -16.31 52.79 -4.69
CA GLY A 958 -16.58 53.58 -3.48
C GLY A 958 -17.79 53.15 -2.66
N SER A 959 -18.37 51.98 -2.92
CA SER A 959 -19.56 51.43 -2.24
C SER A 959 -19.28 50.68 -0.92
N GLY A 960 -18.03 50.49 -0.51
CA GLY A 960 -17.66 49.89 0.78
C GLY A 960 -18.01 48.41 0.99
N VAL A 961 -18.61 47.76 -0.03
CA VAL A 961 -18.88 46.31 -0.05
C VAL A 961 -17.70 45.60 -0.70
N ASP A 962 -17.29 44.46 -0.14
CA ASP A 962 -16.23 43.61 -0.71
C ASP A 962 -16.61 42.12 -0.52
N PHE A 963 -16.87 41.43 -1.62
CA PHE A 963 -17.17 40.01 -1.64
C PHE A 963 -15.96 39.12 -2.01
N GLY A 964 -14.80 39.72 -2.30
CA GLY A 964 -13.54 39.01 -2.50
C GLY A 964 -13.22 38.49 -3.91
N THR A 965 -12.04 37.87 -4.06
CA THR A 965 -11.55 37.16 -5.26
C THR A 965 -11.47 35.65 -5.02
N LEU A 966 -11.82 34.82 -6.04
CA LEU A 966 -12.09 33.39 -5.87
C LEU A 966 -11.28 32.51 -6.86
N SER A 967 -10.74 31.36 -6.40
CA SER A 967 -10.00 30.35 -7.21
C SER A 967 -10.51 28.92 -6.97
N GLY A 968 -10.37 28.01 -7.95
CA GLY A 968 -10.98 26.66 -7.97
C GLY A 968 -10.10 25.49 -7.47
N GLY A 969 -10.68 24.30 -7.26
CA GLY A 969 -10.00 23.05 -6.82
C GLY A 969 -10.95 21.91 -6.37
N VAL A 970 -10.43 20.76 -5.93
CA VAL A 970 -11.16 19.62 -5.29
C VAL A 970 -10.70 19.43 -3.85
N THR A 971 -11.62 19.40 -2.87
CA THR A 971 -11.27 19.05 -1.48
C THR A 971 -11.03 17.55 -1.36
N GLY A 972 -9.93 17.16 -0.70
CA GLY A 972 -9.69 15.75 -0.42
C GLY A 972 -10.71 15.20 0.59
N ARG A 973 -11.21 13.98 0.35
CA ARG A 973 -12.29 13.35 1.12
C ARG A 973 -12.14 11.83 1.14
N TYR A 974 -12.38 11.20 2.28
CA TYR A 974 -12.53 9.74 2.35
C TYR A 974 -13.93 9.30 1.89
N SER A 975 -14.13 8.00 1.67
CA SER A 975 -15.45 7.43 1.45
C SER A 975 -16.41 7.77 2.61
N VAL A 976 -17.68 7.93 2.26
CA VAL A 976 -18.77 8.24 3.18
C VAL A 976 -19.44 6.94 3.60
N ASN A 977 -19.60 6.71 4.91
CA ASN A 977 -20.12 5.44 5.44
C ASN A 977 -21.67 5.38 5.42
N VAL A 978 -22.25 5.66 4.26
CA VAL A 978 -23.69 5.65 3.98
C VAL A 978 -23.91 4.82 2.72
N THR A 979 -25.01 4.07 2.67
CA THR A 979 -25.41 3.27 1.51
C THR A 979 -26.78 3.72 1.00
N ALA A 980 -26.89 3.90 -0.31
CA ALA A 980 -28.15 4.06 -1.00
C ALA A 980 -28.72 2.70 -1.43
N SER A 981 -30.03 2.55 -1.32
CA SER A 981 -30.80 1.38 -1.74
C SER A 981 -32.21 1.78 -2.15
N LYS A 982 -33.04 0.83 -2.57
CA LYS A 982 -34.46 1.04 -2.82
C LYS A 982 -35.32 0.09 -1.97
N ASP A 983 -36.49 0.56 -1.54
CA ASP A 983 -37.47 -0.29 -0.89
C ASP A 983 -38.33 -1.08 -1.90
N ALA A 984 -39.30 -1.85 -1.41
CA ALA A 984 -40.20 -2.63 -2.27
C ALA A 984 -41.18 -1.77 -3.11
N GLY A 985 -41.26 -0.46 -2.85
CA GLY A 985 -42.08 0.51 -3.56
C GLY A 985 -41.29 1.42 -4.51
N ASP A 986 -40.02 1.10 -4.80
CA ASP A 986 -39.10 1.93 -5.60
C ASP A 986 -38.85 3.33 -5.02
N HIS A 987 -38.89 3.49 -3.69
CA HIS A 987 -38.44 4.70 -3.01
C HIS A 987 -36.94 4.61 -2.69
N LEU A 988 -36.23 5.72 -2.81
CA LEU A 988 -34.81 5.82 -2.42
C LEU A 988 -34.67 5.74 -0.88
N VAL A 989 -33.79 4.86 -0.41
CA VAL A 989 -33.45 4.70 1.01
C VAL A 989 -31.95 4.93 1.21
N LEU A 990 -31.60 5.88 2.08
CA LEU A 990 -30.21 6.10 2.50
C LEU A 990 -30.06 5.63 3.95
N THR A 991 -29.06 4.78 4.21
CA THR A 991 -28.81 4.21 5.54
C THR A 991 -27.35 4.34 5.91
N HIS A 992 -27.07 4.79 7.13
CA HIS A 992 -25.71 4.74 7.68
C HIS A 992 -25.31 3.29 7.96
N ASN A 993 -24.09 2.89 7.60
CA ASN A 993 -23.69 1.48 7.72
C ASN A 993 -23.48 1.05 9.18
N ASP A 994 -23.05 1.97 10.04
CA ASP A 994 -22.94 1.72 11.49
C ASP A 994 -24.25 1.98 12.25
N TYR A 995 -24.43 1.26 13.36
CA TYR A 995 -25.56 1.42 14.28
C TYR A 995 -25.24 2.44 15.38
N GLY A 996 -26.27 3.08 15.93
CA GLY A 996 -26.14 3.89 17.14
C GLY A 996 -26.34 5.39 16.93
N SER A 997 -26.32 6.13 18.03
CA SER A 997 -26.56 7.59 18.04
C SER A 997 -25.38 8.41 17.54
N SER A 998 -24.18 7.83 17.48
CA SER A 998 -22.97 8.46 16.90
C SER A 998 -22.90 8.32 15.38
N ALA A 999 -23.63 7.36 14.83
CA ALA A 999 -23.71 7.09 13.39
C ALA A 999 -24.69 8.08 12.74
N THR A 1000 -24.21 9.29 12.43
CA THR A 1000 -25.05 10.39 11.91
C THR A 1000 -24.63 10.83 10.52
N PHE A 1001 -25.61 11.18 9.70
CA PHE A 1001 -25.42 11.95 8.47
C PHE A 1001 -26.60 12.90 8.30
N SER A 1002 -26.40 13.96 7.51
CA SER A 1002 -27.46 14.85 7.05
C SER A 1002 -27.51 14.87 5.54
N ILE A 1003 -28.64 15.32 5.00
CA ILE A 1003 -28.83 15.48 3.57
C ILE A 1003 -29.34 16.89 3.25
N SER A 1004 -29.06 17.36 2.04
CA SER A 1004 -29.66 18.54 1.42
C SER A 1004 -29.96 18.22 -0.03
N GLN A 1005 -31.05 18.75 -0.57
CA GLN A 1005 -31.47 18.56 -1.96
C GLN A 1005 -31.68 19.94 -2.58
N SER A 1006 -31.20 20.13 -3.82
CA SER A 1006 -31.51 21.36 -4.57
C SER A 1006 -32.95 21.39 -5.10
N GLY A 1007 -33.58 20.21 -5.21
CA GLY A 1007 -34.97 20.00 -5.58
C GLY A 1007 -35.76 19.21 -4.54
N ALA A 1008 -36.88 18.63 -4.95
CA ALA A 1008 -37.68 17.72 -4.13
C ALA A 1008 -38.09 16.45 -4.89
N ASP A 1009 -37.47 16.14 -6.03
CA ASP A 1009 -37.89 15.06 -6.91
C ASP A 1009 -37.52 13.68 -6.31
N LEU A 1010 -36.46 13.58 -5.50
CA LEU A 1010 -36.13 12.36 -4.76
C LEU A 1010 -37.06 12.10 -3.54
N GLY A 1011 -37.82 13.12 -3.11
CA GLY A 1011 -38.77 13.01 -2.01
C GLY A 1011 -38.18 12.65 -0.64
N LEU A 1012 -36.88 12.91 -0.41
CA LEU A 1012 -36.23 12.64 0.88
C LEU A 1012 -36.58 13.72 1.91
N GLY A 1013 -36.86 13.29 3.15
CA GLY A 1013 -37.14 14.16 4.29
C GLY A 1013 -35.95 14.28 5.25
N GLY A 1014 -36.23 14.58 6.52
CA GLY A 1014 -35.20 14.59 7.56
C GLY A 1014 -34.66 13.18 7.86
N VAL A 1015 -33.36 13.09 8.12
CA VAL A 1015 -32.72 11.83 8.53
C VAL A 1015 -33.16 11.46 9.94
N THR A 1016 -33.68 10.23 10.11
CA THR A 1016 -33.96 9.67 11.42
C THR A 1016 -32.65 9.20 12.03
N ALA A 1017 -32.29 9.72 13.20
CA ALA A 1017 -31.07 9.33 13.90
C ALA A 1017 -31.11 7.87 14.36
N GLY A 1018 -29.97 7.19 14.31
CA GLY A 1018 -29.81 5.87 14.92
C GLY A 1018 -29.87 5.97 16.45
N VAL A 1019 -30.24 4.88 17.11
CA VAL A 1019 -30.17 4.77 18.58
C VAL A 1019 -29.24 3.63 18.98
N ASN A 1020 -28.53 3.80 20.10
CA ASN A 1020 -27.72 2.73 20.66
C ASN A 1020 -28.63 1.66 21.28
N VAL A 1021 -28.11 0.44 21.42
CA VAL A 1021 -28.70 -0.57 22.29
C VAL A 1021 -28.80 0.00 23.72
N ALA A 1022 -29.84 -0.31 24.46
CA ALA A 1022 -29.93 -0.03 25.89
C ALA A 1022 -30.49 -1.25 26.61
N GLY A 1023 -30.05 -1.45 27.86
CA GLY A 1023 -30.41 -2.63 28.62
C GLY A 1023 -29.69 -2.72 29.96
N THR A 1024 -29.88 -3.84 30.63
CA THR A 1024 -29.18 -4.21 31.86
C THR A 1024 -28.49 -5.55 31.70
N ILE A 1025 -27.43 -5.77 32.47
CA ILE A 1025 -26.75 -7.06 32.58
C ILE A 1025 -26.89 -7.51 34.03
N ASN A 1026 -27.58 -8.63 34.26
CA ASN A 1026 -27.90 -9.17 35.58
C ASN A 1026 -28.65 -8.18 36.49
N GLY A 1027 -29.53 -7.36 35.89
CA GLY A 1027 -30.26 -6.30 36.57
C GLY A 1027 -29.46 -5.00 36.81
N GLU A 1028 -28.14 -5.02 36.59
CA GLU A 1028 -27.28 -3.85 36.75
C GLU A 1028 -27.26 -2.99 35.48
N ALA A 1029 -27.07 -1.68 35.66
CA ALA A 1029 -27.01 -0.73 34.55
C ALA A 1029 -25.87 -1.08 33.56
N ALA A 1030 -26.16 -0.98 32.26
CA ALA A 1030 -25.18 -1.15 31.20
C ALA A 1030 -25.20 0.05 30.24
N THR A 1031 -24.03 0.39 29.72
CA THR A 1031 -23.85 1.47 28.76
C THR A 1031 -23.85 0.89 27.36
N GLY A 1032 -24.71 1.43 26.49
CA GLY A 1032 -24.79 1.01 25.10
C GLY A 1032 -24.05 1.93 24.15
N SER A 1033 -23.40 1.35 23.14
CA SER A 1033 -22.74 2.04 22.03
C SER A 1033 -22.94 1.23 20.75
N GLY A 1034 -23.72 1.76 19.80
CA GLY A 1034 -24.18 0.98 18.64
C GLY A 1034 -24.88 -0.29 19.09
N GLN A 1035 -24.37 -1.45 18.68
CA GLN A 1035 -24.86 -2.78 19.09
C GLN A 1035 -24.16 -3.36 20.33
N LEU A 1036 -23.17 -2.66 20.90
CA LEU A 1036 -22.43 -3.13 22.06
C LEU A 1036 -23.10 -2.66 23.35
N LEU A 1037 -23.28 -3.56 24.30
CA LEU A 1037 -23.78 -3.30 25.63
C LEU A 1037 -22.71 -3.70 26.65
N THR A 1038 -22.21 -2.73 27.41
CA THR A 1038 -21.12 -2.92 28.38
C THR A 1038 -21.62 -2.68 29.80
N GLY A 1039 -21.46 -3.67 30.69
CA GLY A 1039 -21.86 -3.57 32.08
C GLY A 1039 -21.13 -2.45 32.81
N SER A 1040 -21.86 -1.69 33.62
CA SER A 1040 -21.31 -0.59 34.43
C SER A 1040 -20.85 -1.08 35.81
N ALA A 1041 -20.17 -0.22 36.56
CA ALA A 1041 -19.82 -0.48 37.94
C ALA A 1041 -21.09 -0.79 38.77
N PRO A 1042 -21.06 -1.83 39.63
CA PRO A 1042 -22.24 -2.25 40.37
C PRO A 1042 -22.69 -1.17 41.37
N ALA A 1043 -23.99 -1.16 41.70
CA ALA A 1043 -24.47 -0.38 42.82
C ALA A 1043 -23.76 -0.78 44.14
N THR A 1044 -23.58 0.19 45.04
CA THR A 1044 -22.85 -0.01 46.32
C THR A 1044 -23.50 -1.15 47.13
N GLY A 1045 -22.75 -2.23 47.37
CA GLY A 1045 -23.19 -3.38 48.18
C GLY A 1045 -23.42 -4.70 47.45
N MET A 1046 -23.21 -4.77 46.13
CA MET A 1046 -23.26 -6.02 45.38
C MET A 1046 -21.93 -6.77 45.32
N THR A 1047 -21.98 -8.12 45.27
CA THR A 1047 -20.82 -9.01 45.31
C THR A 1047 -20.39 -9.58 43.95
N THR A 1048 -21.22 -9.42 42.90
CA THR A 1048 -20.94 -9.92 41.54
C THR A 1048 -20.89 -8.77 40.55
N SER A 1049 -19.69 -8.24 40.27
CA SER A 1049 -19.50 -7.13 39.34
C SER A 1049 -19.67 -7.58 37.87
N VAL A 1050 -20.51 -6.86 37.12
CA VAL A 1050 -20.62 -6.93 35.66
C VAL A 1050 -19.76 -5.88 34.95
N GLU A 1051 -18.98 -5.10 35.71
CA GLU A 1051 -18.24 -3.96 35.17
C GLU A 1051 -17.27 -4.40 34.07
N GLY A 1052 -17.40 -3.77 32.90
CA GLY A 1052 -16.58 -4.05 31.73
C GLY A 1052 -16.94 -5.32 30.96
N LEU A 1053 -17.93 -6.10 31.38
CA LEU A 1053 -18.48 -7.19 30.57
C LEU A 1053 -19.18 -6.59 29.34
N THR A 1054 -18.69 -6.92 28.15
CA THR A 1054 -19.25 -6.42 26.89
C THR A 1054 -19.90 -7.55 26.10
N VAL A 1055 -21.14 -7.31 25.69
CA VAL A 1055 -21.90 -8.19 24.80
C VAL A 1055 -22.33 -7.40 23.57
N LYS A 1056 -22.42 -8.06 22.42
CA LYS A 1056 -23.02 -7.51 21.20
C LYS A 1056 -24.42 -8.09 21.06
N TYR A 1057 -25.40 -7.21 20.86
CA TYR A 1057 -26.78 -7.60 20.60
C TYR A 1057 -27.16 -7.26 19.16
N THR A 1058 -27.51 -8.28 18.37
CA THR A 1058 -27.88 -8.14 16.95
C THR A 1058 -29.38 -8.26 16.69
N GLY A 1059 -30.16 -8.62 17.71
CA GLY A 1059 -31.61 -8.77 17.60
C GLY A 1059 -32.35 -7.43 17.53
N THR A 1060 -33.64 -7.50 17.22
CA THR A 1060 -34.54 -6.32 17.12
C THR A 1060 -35.58 -6.26 18.23
N THR A 1061 -35.71 -7.33 19.02
CA THR A 1061 -36.72 -7.42 20.08
C THR A 1061 -36.23 -6.84 21.40
N THR A 1062 -37.14 -6.49 22.29
CA THR A 1062 -36.85 -6.03 23.66
C THR A 1062 -37.35 -7.06 24.68
N GLY A 1063 -36.83 -7.02 25.90
CA GLY A 1063 -37.07 -8.00 26.96
C GLY A 1063 -35.81 -8.80 27.30
N THR A 1064 -35.98 -9.88 28.05
CA THR A 1064 -34.89 -10.81 28.41
C THR A 1064 -34.44 -11.61 27.19
N GLN A 1065 -33.20 -11.39 26.74
CA GLN A 1065 -32.61 -11.99 25.54
C GLN A 1065 -31.62 -13.13 25.88
N GLY A 1066 -31.77 -13.75 27.05
CA GLY A 1066 -30.96 -14.89 27.50
C GLY A 1066 -29.93 -14.55 28.57
N THR A 1067 -28.92 -15.43 28.70
CA THR A 1067 -27.86 -15.33 29.71
C THR A 1067 -26.47 -15.41 29.08
N VAL A 1068 -25.53 -14.68 29.64
CA VAL A 1068 -24.09 -14.78 29.36
C VAL A 1068 -23.40 -15.39 30.57
N LYS A 1069 -22.78 -16.54 30.37
CA LYS A 1069 -21.98 -17.24 31.37
C LYS A 1069 -20.51 -17.00 31.13
N ILE A 1070 -19.84 -16.39 32.10
CA ILE A 1070 -18.40 -16.09 32.09
C ILE A 1070 -17.65 -17.06 33.00
N THR A 1071 -16.65 -17.73 32.44
CA THR A 1071 -15.72 -18.59 33.17
C THR A 1071 -14.35 -17.93 33.19
N MET A 1072 -13.69 -17.87 34.35
CA MET A 1072 -12.34 -17.32 34.49
C MET A 1072 -11.36 -18.47 34.74
N GLY A 1073 -10.53 -18.78 33.76
CA GLY A 1073 -9.52 -19.82 33.90
C GLY A 1073 -8.35 -19.40 34.80
N VAL A 1074 -7.53 -20.36 35.20
CA VAL A 1074 -6.37 -20.21 36.08
C VAL A 1074 -5.33 -19.25 35.50
N ALA A 1075 -5.09 -19.24 34.18
CA ALA A 1075 -4.13 -18.31 33.59
C ALA A 1075 -4.63 -16.85 33.69
N GLU A 1076 -5.92 -16.62 33.46
CA GLU A 1076 -6.56 -15.32 33.72
C GLU A 1076 -6.50 -14.94 35.21
N LEU A 1077 -6.80 -15.88 36.11
CA LEU A 1077 -6.74 -15.62 37.56
C LEU A 1077 -5.32 -15.28 38.03
N PHE A 1078 -4.31 -15.97 37.48
CA PHE A 1078 -2.91 -15.63 37.72
C PHE A 1078 -2.58 -14.25 37.16
N GLU A 1079 -2.96 -13.93 35.92
CA GLU A 1079 -2.70 -12.62 35.31
C GLU A 1079 -3.25 -11.50 36.19
N ARG A 1080 -4.52 -11.58 36.58
CA ARG A 1080 -5.18 -10.56 37.40
C ARG A 1080 -4.54 -10.40 38.77
N LYS A 1081 -4.23 -11.54 39.40
CA LYS A 1081 -3.61 -11.52 40.72
C LYS A 1081 -2.20 -10.94 40.62
N LEU A 1082 -1.39 -11.40 39.68
CA LEU A 1082 -0.04 -10.89 39.43
C LEU A 1082 -0.06 -9.41 39.08
N PHE A 1083 -1.04 -8.94 38.30
CA PHE A 1083 -1.28 -7.52 38.05
C PHE A 1083 -1.39 -6.76 39.39
N SER A 1084 -2.26 -7.19 40.31
CA SER A 1084 -2.38 -6.53 41.64
C SER A 1084 -1.14 -6.65 42.53
N ILE A 1085 -0.25 -7.62 42.29
CA ILE A 1085 0.99 -7.83 43.05
C ILE A 1085 2.08 -6.87 42.54
N THR A 1086 2.22 -6.79 41.22
CA THR A 1086 3.32 -6.12 40.51
C THR A 1086 2.96 -4.77 39.92
N ASP A 1087 1.72 -4.29 40.11
CA ASP A 1087 1.29 -2.99 39.59
C ASP A 1087 2.22 -1.87 40.07
N ILE A 1088 2.54 -0.94 39.17
CA ILE A 1088 3.52 0.11 39.43
C ILE A 1088 2.97 1.23 40.33
N TYR A 1089 1.66 1.33 40.50
CA TYR A 1089 1.00 2.37 41.30
C TYR A 1089 0.42 1.81 42.60
N GLU A 1090 -0.14 0.61 42.57
CA GLU A 1090 -0.90 0.01 43.68
C GLU A 1090 -0.36 -1.37 44.13
N GLY A 1091 0.69 -1.87 43.49
CA GLY A 1091 1.25 -3.20 43.77
C GLY A 1091 1.96 -3.28 45.11
N TYR A 1092 1.57 -4.26 45.93
CA TYR A 1092 2.13 -4.40 47.28
C TYR A 1092 3.59 -4.92 47.32
N VAL A 1093 4.10 -5.50 46.22
CA VAL A 1093 5.55 -5.77 46.07
C VAL A 1093 6.30 -4.47 45.73
N GLY A 1094 5.73 -3.62 44.88
CA GLY A 1094 6.29 -2.29 44.58
C GLY A 1094 6.39 -1.42 45.84
N PHE A 1095 5.33 -1.35 46.63
CA PHE A 1095 5.34 -0.63 47.92
C PHE A 1095 6.41 -1.17 48.89
N LYS A 1096 6.67 -2.48 48.89
CA LYS A 1096 7.71 -3.07 49.73
C LYS A 1096 9.11 -2.67 49.25
N GLN A 1097 9.35 -2.64 47.95
CA GLN A 1097 10.61 -2.17 47.37
C GLN A 1097 10.85 -0.70 47.69
N GLU A 1098 9.84 0.15 47.54
CA GLU A 1098 9.91 1.58 47.90
C GLU A 1098 10.18 1.77 49.40
N SER A 1099 9.51 1.00 50.27
CA SER A 1099 9.76 1.04 51.71
C SER A 1099 11.19 0.63 52.09
N LEU A 1100 11.76 -0.36 51.40
CA LEU A 1100 13.16 -0.75 51.59
C LEU A 1100 14.11 0.34 51.10
N GLN A 1101 13.86 0.93 49.93
CA GLN A 1101 14.66 2.04 49.39
C GLN A 1101 14.67 3.25 50.33
N ASN A 1102 13.50 3.66 50.82
CA ASN A 1102 13.39 4.76 51.79
C ASN A 1102 14.18 4.48 53.09
N SER A 1103 14.28 3.20 53.50
CA SER A 1103 15.09 2.80 54.65
C SER A 1103 16.59 2.90 54.34
N ILE A 1104 17.00 2.49 53.13
CA ILE A 1104 18.39 2.61 52.63
C ILE A 1104 18.80 4.08 52.59
N ASP A 1105 17.99 4.95 51.99
CA ASP A 1105 18.26 6.39 51.89
C ASP A 1105 18.37 7.05 53.29
N SER A 1106 17.57 6.57 54.25
CA SER A 1106 17.67 7.01 55.65
C SER A 1106 18.99 6.57 56.29
N PHE A 1107 19.45 5.35 56.04
CA PHE A 1107 20.74 4.87 56.52
C PHE A 1107 21.90 5.62 55.87
N GLU A 1108 21.84 5.91 54.57
CA GLU A 1108 22.84 6.73 53.86
C GLU A 1108 22.95 8.11 54.49
N THR A 1109 21.81 8.79 54.69
CA THR A 1109 21.77 10.10 55.35
C THR A 1109 22.36 10.04 56.76
N GLN A 1110 22.09 8.96 57.51
CA GLN A 1110 22.66 8.76 58.84
C GLN A 1110 24.18 8.55 58.80
N ILE A 1111 24.68 7.76 57.85
CA ILE A 1111 26.11 7.52 57.63
C ILE A 1111 26.82 8.83 57.31
N GLU A 1112 26.33 9.60 56.33
CA GLU A 1112 26.90 10.90 55.95
C GLU A 1112 26.98 11.86 57.14
N GLN A 1113 25.92 11.93 57.96
CA GLN A 1113 25.92 12.77 59.16
C GLN A 1113 26.90 12.28 60.23
N MET A 1114 27.06 10.97 60.40
CA MET A 1114 28.01 10.39 61.35
C MET A 1114 29.45 10.62 60.90
N GLU A 1115 29.75 10.41 59.62
CA GLU A 1115 31.05 10.68 59.01
C GLU A 1115 31.44 12.16 59.10
N ALA A 1116 30.53 13.07 58.74
CA ALA A 1116 30.78 14.51 58.87
C ALA A 1116 31.05 14.96 60.31
N ARG A 1117 30.38 14.32 61.29
CA ARG A 1117 30.65 14.55 62.73
C ARG A 1117 32.00 13.97 63.15
N LEU A 1118 32.33 12.77 62.67
CA LEU A 1118 33.61 12.12 62.93
C LEU A 1118 34.76 12.96 62.38
N ASP A 1119 34.65 13.44 61.15
CA ASP A 1119 35.66 14.27 60.49
C ASP A 1119 35.90 15.58 61.22
N LYS A 1120 34.84 16.29 61.62
CA LYS A 1120 34.97 17.50 62.46
C LYS A 1120 35.65 17.21 63.79
N LYS A 1121 35.31 16.08 64.42
CA LYS A 1121 35.94 15.65 65.68
C LYS A 1121 37.43 15.34 65.47
N MET A 1122 37.79 14.67 64.38
CA MET A 1122 39.18 14.38 64.03
C MET A 1122 39.95 15.64 63.68
N GLU A 1123 39.38 16.57 62.92
CA GLU A 1123 39.99 17.87 62.61
C GLU A 1123 40.26 18.69 63.89
N MET A 1124 39.29 18.76 64.80
CA MET A 1124 39.48 19.41 66.11
C MET A 1124 40.63 18.78 66.90
N MET A 1125 40.70 17.45 66.91
CA MET A 1125 41.73 16.71 67.63
C MET A 1125 43.12 16.91 67.01
N ILE A 1126 43.22 16.86 65.67
CA ILE A 1126 44.42 17.22 64.91
C ILE A 1126 44.89 18.63 65.28
N ASN A 1127 43.98 19.61 65.27
CA ASN A 1127 44.31 21.00 65.60
C ASN A 1127 44.81 21.16 67.05
N GLN A 1128 44.23 20.40 68.00
CA GLN A 1128 44.70 20.36 69.39
C GLN A 1128 46.12 19.78 69.52
N PHE A 1129 46.41 18.67 68.83
CA PHE A 1129 47.74 18.08 68.83
C PHE A 1129 48.79 18.96 68.16
N VAL A 1130 48.44 19.63 67.05
CA VAL A 1130 49.31 20.61 66.38
C VAL A 1130 49.60 21.80 67.29
N ALA A 1131 48.60 22.34 68.00
CA ALA A 1131 48.81 23.41 68.96
C ALA A 1131 49.71 22.98 70.13
N MET A 1132 49.57 21.74 70.60
CA MET A 1132 50.41 21.18 71.67
C MET A 1132 51.86 20.97 71.20
N GLU A 1133 52.09 20.50 69.97
CA GLU A 1133 53.43 20.40 69.34
C GLU A 1133 54.10 21.79 69.24
N GLN A 1134 53.35 22.83 68.87
CA GLN A 1134 53.91 24.19 68.83
C GLN A 1134 54.31 24.69 70.21
N VAL A 1135 53.55 24.36 71.25
CA VAL A 1135 53.89 24.69 72.65
C VAL A 1135 55.11 23.91 73.11
N ILE A 1136 55.20 22.60 72.82
CA ILE A 1136 56.35 21.74 73.18
C ILE A 1136 57.61 22.19 72.43
N GLY A 1137 57.52 22.50 71.13
CA GLY A 1137 58.63 23.06 70.37
C GLY A 1137 59.13 24.39 70.93
N ARG A 1138 58.23 25.27 71.40
CA ARG A 1138 58.60 26.49 72.14
C ARG A 1138 59.27 26.17 73.47
N LEU A 1139 58.74 25.21 74.24
CA LEU A 1139 59.33 24.80 75.52
C LEU A 1139 60.71 24.16 75.36
N GLN A 1140 60.93 23.39 74.29
CA GLN A 1140 62.25 22.84 73.96
C GLN A 1140 63.24 23.91 73.50
N THR A 1141 62.76 24.91 72.75
CA THR A 1141 63.57 26.09 72.40
C THR A 1141 63.96 26.88 73.65
N VAL A 1142 63.00 27.10 74.57
CA VAL A 1142 63.23 27.73 75.88
C VAL A 1142 64.16 26.89 76.75
N SER A 1143 64.02 25.57 76.76
CA SER A 1143 64.90 24.63 77.47
C SER A 1143 66.31 24.65 76.89
N SER A 1144 66.47 24.68 75.56
CA SER A 1144 67.78 24.80 74.91
C SER A 1144 68.41 26.16 75.17
N TRP A 1145 67.61 27.24 75.21
CA TRP A 1145 68.06 28.57 75.60
C TRP A 1145 68.49 28.62 77.08
N LEU A 1146 67.70 28.06 77.99
CA LEU A 1146 68.04 27.92 79.42
C LEU A 1146 69.29 27.06 79.63
N THR A 1147 69.44 25.97 78.87
CA THR A 1147 70.63 25.10 78.91
C THR A 1147 71.86 25.84 78.39
N SER A 1148 71.71 26.65 77.33
CA SER A 1148 72.78 27.52 76.83
C SER A 1148 73.13 28.65 77.81
N GLN A 1149 72.15 29.23 78.50
CA GLN A 1149 72.40 30.21 79.57
C GLN A 1149 73.10 29.56 80.77
N MET A 1150 72.65 28.37 81.21
CA MET A 1150 73.30 27.62 82.28
C MET A 1150 74.74 27.23 81.91
N ASN A 1151 74.99 26.75 80.69
CA ASN A 1151 76.34 26.42 80.23
C ASN A 1151 77.24 27.66 80.12
N GLY A 1152 76.69 28.84 79.81
CA GLY A 1152 77.42 30.11 79.87
C GLY A 1152 77.60 30.68 81.29
N MET A 1153 76.84 30.20 82.28
CA MET A 1153 77.00 30.55 83.70
C MET A 1153 77.99 29.62 84.44
N PHE A 1154 78.40 28.51 83.82
CA PHE A 1154 79.39 27.56 84.33
C PHE A 1154 80.73 27.59 83.56
N SER A 1155 81.00 28.67 82.80
CA SER A 1155 82.30 28.95 82.16
C SER A 1155 82.93 30.24 82.67
#